data_AF-A0A3B8Q5R5-F1
#
_entry.id   AF-A0A3B8Q5R5-F1
#
_cell.length_a   1.000
_cell.length_b   1.000
_cell.length_c   1.000
_cell.angle_alpha   90.00
_cell.angle_beta   90.00
_cell.angle_gamma   90.00
#
_symmetry.space_group_name_H-M   'P 1'
#
loop_
_entity.id
_entity.type
_entity.pdbx_description
1 polymer ?
#
loop_
_entity_poly.entity_id
_entity_poly.type
_entity_poly.pdbx_seq_one_letter_code
_entity_poly.pdbx_strand_id
1 'polypeptide(L)'
;MITVRPMKNAETAKKYYTEHLARSEYYSQGCQSSVQWFGKGCARLGLEPGMEVSQEAFECLCDNLHPLTGEKLTVRHRSQDRRVCYDFVANAVKGVSLMVEFGGDHRLVELHERSSCVAMTEAESVAATRIRKGGADGERRTGEIVAARVTHHTSRALDPGLHTHFVVFNATWDSVENRWKALQTREMFDRINLFTQIYRSEMAAGLRKLGYQLRPTAHGFEIDGIPEELLERFSKRRKAILDAEKIVSGKIGKPLSNNARATLAQTTRDWKDLNQSPEEIRQYQLSQITAEELATLRSLVPKTNSSSAPAISQALSQAVEAPAVSAADAVSYARDHLFERKSVVPLYAFQQTAMAYSHGALKMEAIDEELARRSEFVEFEESLTTHEMIRREQEMLGLVNSGIGQSGPINPNVRTEVPLNREQKNALRSVMNSPDWVIGIRGVAGSGKTELLRSIAEGVSQVNRKAVVLAPTTAACDSLRQRGISWAATMQSFLALPEFQQQSRGAVLMVDEAGLISVGDMLQMLRVARTQNCRVALCGDTRQHTSVEAGDALRLLEERSAMQSADLLQNNRQKSHAYREAIDAFAAGNGILGLSRLDAIGALHEENDEASHSLAAGYLSSVTRGKSALIVSPTWREIQSITEDVRGALKEHNKLGQEDTLVENHTSLNWTRAQKRDLRNYRRGLVLGFHRSTAEIARGECLRVLETADQAMIAKKADGTQVKLTRKQADCFDVLESGKLPVATGEKLLLKGNLKTHGLINGKCVEVRAIRADGTLDLVGGRTIPPEFRTFTHGYCVTSMAAQGRTADHVYVSVRADSLAAANLNQFYV
;
A
#
# COMPACT_ATOMS: atom_id res chain seq x y z
N MET A 1 -8.52 11.39 -13.58
CA MET A 1 -8.41 10.16 -12.76
C MET A 1 -9.33 9.13 -13.37
N ILE A 2 -8.85 7.89 -13.55
CA ILE A 2 -9.69 6.78 -14.00
C ILE A 2 -10.18 6.01 -12.77
N THR A 3 -11.49 5.83 -12.67
CA THR A 3 -12.12 5.02 -11.63
C THR A 3 -12.93 3.91 -12.26
N VAL A 4 -13.07 2.76 -11.59
CA VAL A 4 -13.84 1.64 -12.12
C VAL A 4 -14.96 1.21 -11.19
N ARG A 5 -16.11 0.88 -11.77
CA ARG A 5 -17.27 0.37 -11.06
C ARG A 5 -17.80 -0.92 -11.70
N PRO A 6 -17.75 -2.08 -11.02
CA PRO A 6 -18.39 -3.30 -11.51
C PRO A 6 -19.92 -3.20 -11.35
N MET A 7 -20.65 -3.60 -12.38
CA MET A 7 -22.10 -3.79 -12.33
C MET A 7 -22.43 -5.28 -12.29
N LYS A 8 -23.16 -5.71 -11.26
CA LYS A 8 -23.49 -7.12 -11.00
C LYS A 8 -24.93 -7.51 -11.35
N ASN A 9 -25.75 -6.55 -11.78
CA ASN A 9 -27.16 -6.75 -12.08
C ASN A 9 -27.47 -6.20 -13.48
N ALA A 10 -28.09 -7.04 -14.32
CA ALA A 10 -28.39 -6.72 -15.70
C ALA A 10 -29.45 -5.62 -15.82
N GLU A 11 -30.55 -5.70 -15.07
CA GLU A 11 -31.59 -4.66 -15.04
C GLU A 11 -31.02 -3.30 -14.63
N THR A 12 -30.12 -3.29 -13.63
CA THR A 12 -29.45 -2.05 -13.21
C THR A 12 -28.55 -1.52 -14.32
N ALA A 13 -27.84 -2.38 -15.05
CA ALA A 13 -27.00 -1.96 -16.18
C ALA A 13 -27.82 -1.45 -17.37
N LYS A 14 -28.98 -2.04 -17.65
CA LYS A 14 -29.90 -1.57 -18.70
C LYS A 14 -30.52 -0.22 -18.36
N LYS A 15 -31.04 -0.05 -17.13
CA LYS A 15 -31.52 1.25 -16.64
C LYS A 15 -30.41 2.31 -16.64
N TYR A 16 -29.17 1.91 -16.40
CA TYR A 16 -28.02 2.81 -16.46
C TYR A 16 -27.83 3.45 -17.84
N TYR A 17 -28.18 2.75 -18.92
CA TYR A 17 -28.14 3.31 -20.27
C TYR A 17 -29.12 4.48 -20.42
N THR A 18 -30.39 4.26 -20.10
CA THR A 18 -31.46 5.25 -20.30
C THR A 18 -31.45 6.37 -19.29
N GLU A 19 -31.16 6.09 -18.01
CA GLU A 19 -31.21 7.08 -16.93
C GLU A 19 -29.93 7.91 -16.80
N HIS A 20 -28.80 7.42 -17.33
CA HIS A 20 -27.49 8.04 -17.13
C HIS A 20 -26.68 8.24 -18.40
N LEU A 21 -26.47 7.22 -19.24
CA LEU A 21 -25.57 7.35 -20.39
C LEU A 21 -26.17 8.20 -21.52
N ALA A 22 -27.39 7.89 -21.93
CA ALA A 22 -28.07 8.49 -23.08
C ALA A 22 -28.82 9.80 -22.76
N ARG A 23 -28.54 10.42 -21.61
CA ARG A 23 -29.24 11.65 -21.18
C ARG A 23 -28.64 12.89 -21.86
N SER A 24 -29.49 13.74 -22.42
CA SER A 24 -29.08 15.00 -23.07
C SER A 24 -28.58 16.05 -22.07
N GLU A 25 -27.49 16.74 -22.42
CA GLU A 25 -26.91 17.90 -21.69
C GLU A 25 -27.01 19.19 -22.53
N TYR A 26 -26.80 20.39 -21.99
CA TYR A 26 -27.10 21.66 -22.70
C TYR A 26 -26.11 21.92 -23.84
N TYR A 27 -24.91 21.35 -23.75
CA TYR A 27 -23.96 21.35 -24.85
C TYR A 27 -24.38 20.45 -26.02
N SER A 28 -25.45 19.66 -25.88
CA SER A 28 -26.00 18.84 -26.94
C SER A 28 -26.96 19.58 -27.88
N GLN A 29 -27.14 20.90 -27.73
CA GLN A 29 -27.88 21.73 -28.69
C GLN A 29 -27.12 21.80 -30.04
N GLY A 30 -27.27 20.76 -30.86
CA GLY A 30 -26.72 20.64 -32.22
C GLY A 30 -25.92 19.37 -32.50
N CYS A 31 -25.43 18.69 -31.46
CA CYS A 31 -24.79 17.37 -31.53
C CYS A 31 -25.26 16.56 -30.31
N GLN A 32 -26.11 15.56 -30.51
CA GLN A 32 -26.37 14.57 -29.44
C GLN A 32 -25.03 14.02 -28.96
N SER A 33 -24.77 14.05 -27.65
CA SER A 33 -23.73 13.23 -27.02
C SER A 33 -24.12 11.77 -27.20
N SER A 34 -23.94 11.24 -28.40
CA SER A 34 -24.30 9.88 -28.76
C SER A 34 -23.37 8.92 -28.03
N VAL A 35 -23.95 7.86 -27.49
CA VAL A 35 -23.16 6.77 -26.92
C VAL A 35 -22.50 6.06 -28.09
N GLN A 36 -21.18 5.90 -28.09
CA GLN A 36 -20.41 5.36 -29.23
C GLN A 36 -19.70 4.05 -28.87
N TRP A 37 -19.56 3.14 -29.84
CA TRP A 37 -18.78 1.92 -29.65
C TRP A 37 -17.28 2.21 -29.50
N PHE A 38 -16.61 1.43 -28.67
CA PHE A 38 -15.16 1.49 -28.45
C PHE A 38 -14.58 0.08 -28.24
N GLY A 39 -13.37 -0.13 -28.74
CA GLY A 39 -12.62 -1.39 -28.61
C GLY A 39 -12.61 -2.24 -29.87
N LYS A 40 -11.55 -3.01 -30.05
CA LYS A 40 -11.29 -3.90 -31.19
C LYS A 40 -12.28 -5.05 -31.26
N GLY A 41 -12.83 -5.47 -30.12
CA GLY A 41 -13.82 -6.55 -30.04
C GLY A 41 -15.14 -6.20 -30.75
N CYS A 42 -15.45 -4.90 -30.92
CA CYS A 42 -16.67 -4.46 -31.61
C CYS A 42 -16.75 -5.01 -33.04
N ALA A 43 -15.65 -4.97 -33.79
CA ALA A 43 -15.60 -5.43 -35.17
C ALA A 43 -16.00 -6.91 -35.32
N ARG A 44 -15.69 -7.74 -34.31
CA ARG A 44 -16.07 -9.17 -34.28
C ARG A 44 -17.56 -9.41 -34.10
N LEU A 45 -18.28 -8.41 -33.57
CA LEU A 45 -19.73 -8.45 -33.41
C LEU A 45 -20.47 -7.75 -34.56
N GLY A 46 -19.76 -7.33 -35.60
CA GLY A 46 -20.30 -6.50 -36.68
C GLY A 46 -20.64 -5.08 -36.22
N LEU A 47 -20.01 -4.60 -35.14
CA LEU A 47 -20.16 -3.25 -34.62
C LEU A 47 -18.94 -2.41 -35.02
N GLU A 48 -19.13 -1.14 -35.34
CA GLU A 48 -18.07 -0.25 -35.78
C GLU A 48 -17.68 0.73 -34.65
N PRO A 49 -16.41 0.73 -34.18
CA PRO A 49 -15.95 1.72 -33.21
C PRO A 49 -16.18 3.16 -33.69
N GLY A 50 -16.66 4.02 -32.79
CA GLY A 50 -17.02 5.42 -33.10
C GLY A 50 -18.47 5.60 -33.58
N MET A 51 -19.16 4.54 -34.00
CA MET A 51 -20.58 4.60 -34.38
C MET A 51 -21.49 4.56 -33.14
N GLU A 52 -22.70 5.11 -33.30
CA GLU A 52 -23.70 5.18 -32.24
C GLU A 52 -24.14 3.77 -31.77
N VAL A 53 -24.34 3.64 -30.47
CA VAL A 53 -24.83 2.46 -29.78
C VAL A 53 -26.35 2.51 -29.76
N SER A 54 -27.03 1.50 -30.33
CA SER A 54 -28.47 1.36 -30.13
C SER A 54 -28.77 0.79 -28.75
N GLN A 55 -29.94 1.14 -28.19
CA GLN A 55 -30.37 0.61 -26.90
C GLN A 55 -30.49 -0.93 -26.96
N GLU A 56 -31.03 -1.47 -28.04
CA GLU A 56 -31.21 -2.92 -28.21
C GLU A 56 -29.87 -3.65 -28.21
N ALA A 57 -28.86 -3.12 -28.91
CA ALA A 57 -27.53 -3.71 -28.95
C ALA A 57 -26.83 -3.65 -27.59
N PHE A 58 -26.98 -2.54 -26.85
CA PHE A 58 -26.48 -2.40 -25.49
C PHE A 58 -27.12 -3.43 -24.54
N GLU A 59 -28.44 -3.57 -24.60
CA GLU A 59 -29.18 -4.53 -23.78
C GLU A 59 -28.81 -5.99 -24.09
N CYS A 60 -28.61 -6.33 -25.37
CA CYS A 60 -28.13 -7.65 -25.78
C CYS A 60 -26.78 -7.99 -25.12
N LEU A 61 -25.82 -7.06 -25.14
CA LEU A 61 -24.52 -7.28 -24.49
C LEU A 61 -24.64 -7.35 -22.96
N CYS A 62 -25.51 -6.55 -22.35
CA CYS A 62 -25.85 -6.68 -20.93
C CYS A 62 -26.42 -8.07 -20.60
N ASP A 63 -27.10 -8.72 -21.54
CA ASP A 63 -27.62 -10.08 -21.38
C ASP A 63 -26.63 -11.17 -21.81
N ASN A 64 -25.43 -10.80 -22.26
CA ASN A 64 -24.40 -11.70 -22.81
C ASN A 64 -24.86 -12.39 -24.11
N LEU A 65 -25.56 -11.63 -24.95
CA LEU A 65 -26.04 -12.03 -26.27
C LEU A 65 -25.34 -11.20 -27.35
N HIS A 66 -25.11 -11.83 -28.50
CA HIS A 66 -24.60 -11.19 -29.69
C HIS A 66 -25.66 -10.24 -30.26
N PRO A 67 -25.36 -8.95 -30.49
CA PRO A 67 -26.36 -7.97 -30.92
C PRO A 67 -27.06 -8.29 -32.26
N LEU A 68 -26.33 -8.84 -33.23
CA LEU A 68 -26.89 -9.19 -34.54
C LEU A 68 -27.52 -10.60 -34.61
N THR A 69 -26.90 -11.62 -34.03
CA THR A 69 -27.35 -13.02 -34.17
C THR A 69 -28.22 -13.51 -33.02
N GLY A 70 -28.22 -12.81 -31.87
CA GLY A 70 -28.87 -13.27 -30.64
C GLY A 70 -28.19 -14.46 -29.95
N GLU A 71 -27.08 -14.96 -30.49
CA GLU A 71 -26.36 -16.09 -29.91
C GLU A 71 -25.66 -15.72 -28.59
N LYS A 72 -25.45 -16.70 -27.71
CA LYS A 72 -24.75 -16.46 -26.44
C LYS A 72 -23.27 -16.21 -26.69
N LEU A 73 -22.74 -15.12 -26.14
CA LEU A 73 -21.31 -14.83 -26.21
C LEU A 73 -20.51 -15.80 -25.34
N THR A 74 -20.93 -16.07 -24.11
CA THR A 74 -20.19 -16.97 -23.21
C THR A 74 -21.01 -18.20 -22.80
N VAL A 75 -20.30 -19.32 -22.60
CA VAL A 75 -20.89 -20.66 -22.34
C VAL A 75 -21.74 -20.70 -21.07
N ARG A 76 -21.40 -19.91 -20.04
CA ARG A 76 -22.12 -19.90 -18.74
C ARG A 76 -23.02 -18.68 -18.63
N HIS A 77 -24.32 -18.91 -18.60
CA HIS A 77 -25.34 -17.91 -18.28
C HIS A 77 -25.83 -18.16 -16.85
N ARG A 78 -25.13 -17.61 -15.85
CA ARG A 78 -25.67 -17.55 -14.49
C ARG A 78 -26.50 -16.27 -14.39
N SER A 79 -27.78 -16.38 -14.04
CA SER A 79 -28.65 -15.23 -13.81
C SER A 79 -28.37 -14.54 -12.47
N GLN A 80 -27.92 -15.30 -11.47
CA GLN A 80 -27.52 -14.78 -10.15
C GLN A 80 -25.99 -14.60 -10.08
N ASP A 81 -25.58 -13.44 -9.56
CA ASP A 81 -24.20 -13.08 -9.20
C ASP A 81 -23.19 -13.02 -10.37
N ARG A 82 -23.68 -12.69 -11.57
CA ARG A 82 -22.84 -12.44 -12.76
C ARG A 82 -22.36 -11.00 -12.79
N ARG A 83 -21.08 -10.78 -13.09
CA ARG A 83 -20.58 -9.45 -13.49
C ARG A 83 -21.04 -9.17 -14.93
N VAL A 84 -21.80 -8.11 -15.11
CA VAL A 84 -22.42 -7.75 -16.40
C VAL A 84 -21.46 -6.91 -17.22
N CYS A 85 -21.01 -5.80 -16.65
CA CYS A 85 -20.09 -4.86 -17.25
C CYS A 85 -19.28 -4.12 -16.17
N TYR A 86 -18.30 -3.36 -16.61
CA TYR A 86 -17.44 -2.53 -15.80
C TYR A 86 -17.45 -1.12 -16.37
N ASP A 87 -17.86 -0.14 -15.57
CA ASP A 87 -17.85 1.26 -15.97
C ASP A 87 -16.53 1.90 -15.56
N PHE A 88 -15.65 2.16 -16.54
CA PHE A 88 -14.42 2.90 -16.38
C PHE A 88 -14.70 4.38 -16.67
N VAL A 89 -14.46 5.25 -15.69
CA VAL A 89 -14.78 6.68 -15.80
C VAL A 89 -13.49 7.49 -15.77
N ALA A 90 -13.15 8.13 -16.89
CA ALA A 90 -12.05 9.06 -16.99
C ALA A 90 -12.52 10.46 -16.61
N ASN A 91 -12.08 10.96 -15.45
CA ASN A 91 -12.46 12.28 -14.94
C ASN A 91 -11.35 13.30 -15.26
N ALA A 92 -11.72 14.44 -15.86
CA ALA A 92 -10.79 15.56 -16.04
C ALA A 92 -10.39 16.20 -14.71
N VAL A 93 -9.27 16.94 -14.72
CA VAL A 93 -8.94 17.84 -13.60
C VAL A 93 -9.97 18.97 -13.56
N LYS A 94 -10.20 19.53 -12.36
CA LYS A 94 -11.35 20.41 -12.16
C LYS A 94 -11.22 21.69 -12.99
N GLY A 95 -10.01 22.23 -13.10
CA GLY A 95 -9.74 23.40 -13.93
C GLY A 95 -10.14 23.21 -15.39
N VAL A 96 -9.87 22.04 -15.99
CA VAL A 96 -10.31 21.73 -17.37
C VAL A 96 -11.84 21.82 -17.49
N SER A 97 -12.58 21.31 -16.52
CA SER A 97 -14.05 21.38 -16.53
C SER A 97 -14.55 22.83 -16.42
N LEU A 98 -13.88 23.67 -15.61
CA LEU A 98 -14.20 25.09 -15.48
C LEU A 98 -13.86 25.87 -16.75
N MET A 99 -12.75 25.54 -17.43
CA MET A 99 -12.38 26.20 -18.69
C MET A 99 -13.32 25.85 -19.85
N VAL A 100 -13.87 24.62 -19.88
CA VAL A 100 -14.93 24.26 -20.82
C VAL A 100 -16.20 25.06 -20.52
N GLU A 101 -16.65 25.06 -19.26
CA GLU A 101 -17.93 25.69 -18.90
C GLU A 101 -17.91 27.21 -18.98
N PHE A 102 -16.97 27.81 -18.26
CA PHE A 102 -16.93 29.25 -18.00
C PHE A 102 -15.93 29.98 -18.90
N GLY A 103 -14.82 29.31 -19.23
CA GLY A 103 -13.85 29.79 -20.21
C GLY A 103 -14.40 29.73 -21.65
N GLY A 104 -15.29 28.79 -21.94
CA GLY A 104 -15.86 28.58 -23.28
C GLY A 104 -14.90 27.91 -24.27
N ASP A 105 -13.83 27.25 -23.78
CA ASP A 105 -12.85 26.58 -24.63
C ASP A 105 -13.25 25.13 -24.92
N HIS A 106 -14.14 24.94 -25.90
CA HIS A 106 -14.65 23.61 -26.28
C HIS A 106 -13.61 22.67 -26.89
N ARG A 107 -12.44 23.18 -27.31
CA ARG A 107 -11.32 22.33 -27.78
C ARG A 107 -10.84 21.35 -26.71
N LEU A 108 -11.06 21.70 -25.43
CA LEU A 108 -10.70 20.86 -24.29
C LEU A 108 -11.57 19.59 -24.18
N VAL A 109 -12.75 19.57 -24.77
CA VAL A 109 -13.64 18.39 -24.82
C VAL A 109 -13.03 17.34 -25.73
N GLU A 110 -12.67 17.71 -26.96
CA GLU A 110 -11.99 16.81 -27.90
C GLU A 110 -10.64 16.31 -27.34
N LEU A 111 -9.89 17.20 -26.67
CA LEU A 111 -8.66 16.82 -25.99
C LEU A 111 -8.91 15.79 -24.87
N HIS A 112 -9.96 15.97 -24.08
CA HIS A 112 -10.36 15.03 -23.04
C HIS A 112 -10.72 13.67 -23.60
N GLU A 113 -11.56 13.63 -24.64
CA GLU A 113 -11.98 12.40 -25.32
C GLU A 113 -10.78 11.66 -25.91
N ARG A 114 -9.91 12.37 -26.63
CA ARG A 114 -8.69 11.77 -27.18
C ARG A 114 -7.83 11.17 -26.05
N SER A 115 -7.58 11.93 -25.00
CA SER A 115 -6.72 11.50 -23.90
C SER A 115 -7.31 10.30 -23.14
N SER A 116 -8.64 10.27 -22.95
CA SER A 116 -9.33 9.16 -22.30
C SER A 116 -9.29 7.90 -23.16
N CYS A 117 -9.36 8.04 -24.50
CA CYS A 117 -9.24 6.94 -25.44
C CYS A 117 -7.85 6.34 -25.51
N VAL A 118 -6.80 7.15 -25.46
CA VAL A 118 -5.41 6.65 -25.39
C VAL A 118 -5.25 5.77 -24.14
N ALA A 119 -5.70 6.25 -22.98
CA ALA A 119 -5.63 5.47 -21.75
C ALA A 119 -6.48 4.19 -21.80
N MET A 120 -7.67 4.22 -22.42
CA MET A 120 -8.52 3.03 -22.56
C MET A 120 -8.05 2.04 -23.63
N THR A 121 -7.27 2.49 -24.62
CA THR A 121 -6.59 1.62 -25.58
C THR A 121 -5.50 0.80 -24.86
N GLU A 122 -4.78 1.44 -23.92
CA GLU A 122 -3.84 0.72 -23.06
C GLU A 122 -4.57 -0.24 -22.09
N ALA A 123 -5.74 0.14 -21.57
CA ALA A 123 -6.54 -0.78 -20.78
C ALA A 123 -7.03 -1.99 -21.60
N GLU A 124 -7.37 -1.79 -22.87
CA GLU A 124 -7.71 -2.87 -23.79
C GLU A 124 -6.54 -3.82 -24.05
N SER A 125 -5.31 -3.32 -24.16
CA SER A 125 -4.13 -4.14 -24.49
C SER A 125 -3.86 -5.26 -23.46
N VAL A 126 -4.25 -5.03 -22.20
CA VAL A 126 -4.11 -5.98 -21.10
C VAL A 126 -5.38 -6.77 -20.79
N ALA A 127 -6.44 -6.62 -21.61
CA ALA A 127 -7.63 -7.45 -21.50
C ALA A 127 -7.25 -8.93 -21.60
N ALA A 128 -7.83 -9.77 -20.74
CA ALA A 128 -7.48 -11.17 -20.64
C ALA A 128 -8.71 -12.05 -20.42
N THR A 129 -8.51 -13.37 -20.55
CA THR A 129 -9.50 -14.39 -20.19
C THR A 129 -8.85 -15.53 -19.42
N ARG A 130 -9.66 -16.31 -18.68
CA ARG A 130 -9.18 -17.50 -17.96
C ARG A 130 -9.09 -18.72 -18.87
N ILE A 131 -8.07 -19.53 -18.68
CA ILE A 131 -7.88 -20.84 -19.31
C ILE A 131 -8.01 -21.92 -18.24
N ARG A 132 -8.89 -22.89 -18.50
CA ARG A 132 -9.09 -24.09 -17.66
C ARG A 132 -9.25 -25.32 -18.53
N LYS A 133 -8.15 -25.76 -19.16
CA LYS A 133 -8.13 -26.92 -20.06
C LYS A 133 -6.87 -27.75 -19.80
N GLY A 134 -7.01 -29.07 -19.71
CA GLY A 134 -5.88 -30.00 -19.58
C GLY A 134 -5.07 -29.86 -18.27
N GLY A 135 -5.69 -29.43 -17.18
CA GLY A 135 -5.01 -29.21 -15.88
C GLY A 135 -4.32 -27.86 -15.74
N ALA A 136 -4.26 -27.04 -16.79
CA ALA A 136 -3.80 -25.66 -16.69
C ALA A 136 -4.88 -24.76 -16.09
N ASP A 137 -4.53 -23.96 -15.07
CA ASP A 137 -5.32 -22.84 -14.54
C ASP A 137 -4.47 -21.57 -14.70
N GLY A 138 -4.86 -20.70 -15.64
CA GLY A 138 -4.06 -19.53 -16.01
C GLY A 138 -4.88 -18.44 -16.69
N GLU A 139 -4.22 -17.34 -17.03
CA GLU A 139 -4.80 -16.22 -17.75
C GLU A 139 -4.08 -16.03 -19.09
N ARG A 140 -4.83 -15.63 -20.14
CA ARG A 140 -4.28 -15.32 -21.46
C ARG A 140 -4.79 -13.96 -21.88
N ARG A 141 -3.88 -13.09 -22.33
CA ARG A 141 -4.23 -11.81 -22.93
C ARG A 141 -4.96 -12.01 -24.24
N THR A 142 -6.07 -11.32 -24.36
CA THR A 142 -6.90 -11.26 -25.56
C THR A 142 -6.72 -9.93 -26.28
N GLY A 143 -6.44 -8.85 -25.56
CA GLY A 143 -6.18 -7.54 -26.15
C GLY A 143 -7.38 -6.91 -26.86
N GLU A 144 -8.59 -7.40 -26.57
CA GLU A 144 -9.84 -7.00 -27.24
C GLU A 144 -10.95 -6.80 -26.19
N ILE A 145 -11.58 -5.63 -26.22
CA ILE A 145 -12.78 -5.34 -25.43
C ILE A 145 -13.92 -4.89 -26.33
N VAL A 146 -15.14 -5.00 -25.81
CA VAL A 146 -16.33 -4.34 -26.36
C VAL A 146 -16.81 -3.35 -25.32
N ALA A 147 -16.89 -2.08 -25.67
CA ALA A 147 -17.29 -1.03 -24.75
C ALA A 147 -18.20 0.01 -25.40
N ALA A 148 -19.07 0.60 -24.59
CA ALA A 148 -19.84 1.80 -24.95
C ALA A 148 -19.21 3.02 -24.27
N ARG A 149 -18.96 4.09 -25.03
CA ARG A 149 -18.30 5.32 -24.59
C ARG A 149 -19.25 6.51 -24.68
N VAL A 150 -19.28 7.36 -23.66
CA VAL A 150 -20.00 8.65 -23.71
C VAL A 150 -19.32 9.69 -22.83
N THR A 151 -19.30 10.93 -23.30
CA THR A 151 -18.73 12.08 -22.57
C THR A 151 -19.85 12.92 -21.98
N HIS A 152 -19.71 13.26 -20.69
CA HIS A 152 -20.60 14.13 -19.95
C HIS A 152 -19.84 15.35 -19.42
N HIS A 153 -20.53 16.49 -19.34
CA HIS A 153 -19.99 17.79 -18.94
C HIS A 153 -20.40 18.18 -17.53
N THR A 154 -21.47 17.58 -17.01
CA THR A 154 -22.01 17.91 -15.69
C THR A 154 -21.83 16.74 -14.74
N SER A 155 -21.21 17.01 -13.59
CA SER A 155 -21.17 16.01 -12.53
C SER A 155 -22.55 15.83 -11.94
N ARG A 156 -22.78 14.70 -11.25
CA ARG A 156 -24.02 14.52 -10.48
C ARG A 156 -24.31 15.74 -9.60
N ALA A 157 -23.22 16.32 -9.03
CA ALA A 157 -22.96 17.70 -8.55
C ALA A 157 -23.81 18.88 -9.03
N LEU A 158 -24.36 18.77 -10.23
CA LEU A 158 -24.68 19.91 -11.08
C LEU A 158 -23.50 20.90 -11.20
N ASP A 159 -22.29 20.47 -10.82
CA ASP A 159 -21.05 21.21 -10.98
C ASP A 159 -20.42 20.82 -12.32
N PRO A 160 -19.68 21.73 -12.99
CA PRO A 160 -18.96 21.42 -14.21
C PRO A 160 -18.01 20.23 -14.01
N GLY A 161 -18.26 19.09 -14.61
CA GLY A 161 -17.48 17.88 -14.40
C GLY A 161 -17.33 17.14 -15.70
N LEU A 162 -16.29 17.46 -16.47
CA LEU A 162 -15.98 16.77 -17.71
C LEU A 162 -15.46 15.36 -17.41
N HIS A 163 -16.18 14.35 -17.87
CA HIS A 163 -15.81 12.95 -17.70
C HIS A 163 -16.31 12.08 -18.85
N THR A 164 -15.55 11.01 -19.16
CA THR A 164 -15.93 10.00 -20.15
C THR A 164 -16.22 8.68 -19.45
N HIS A 165 -17.39 8.10 -19.68
CA HIS A 165 -17.75 6.74 -19.31
C HIS A 165 -17.31 5.75 -20.39
N PHE A 166 -16.75 4.62 -19.99
CA PHE A 166 -16.45 3.47 -20.82
C PHE A 166 -17.07 2.23 -20.17
N VAL A 167 -18.25 1.84 -20.61
CA VAL A 167 -18.95 0.65 -20.14
C VAL A 167 -18.43 -0.56 -20.89
N VAL A 168 -17.47 -1.25 -20.28
CA VAL A 168 -16.81 -2.44 -20.82
C VAL A 168 -17.64 -3.67 -20.49
N PHE A 169 -18.14 -4.36 -21.52
CA PHE A 169 -18.93 -5.57 -21.35
C PHE A 169 -18.05 -6.76 -20.92
N ASN A 170 -18.61 -7.69 -20.14
CA ASN A 170 -17.88 -8.85 -19.65
C ASN A 170 -17.71 -9.95 -20.71
N ALA A 171 -17.17 -9.58 -21.87
CA ALA A 171 -16.90 -10.45 -23.01
C ALA A 171 -15.60 -10.02 -23.70
N THR A 172 -14.79 -11.00 -24.09
CA THR A 172 -13.56 -10.80 -24.85
C THR A 172 -13.30 -12.00 -25.76
N TRP A 173 -12.62 -11.77 -26.88
CA TRP A 173 -12.35 -12.82 -27.86
C TRP A 173 -11.02 -13.54 -27.59
N ASP A 174 -11.08 -14.86 -27.41
CA ASP A 174 -9.90 -15.71 -27.30
C ASP A 174 -9.51 -16.23 -28.69
N SER A 175 -8.49 -15.60 -29.29
CA SER A 175 -8.01 -15.93 -30.64
C SER A 175 -7.42 -17.34 -30.75
N VAL A 176 -6.99 -17.94 -29.64
CA VAL A 176 -6.43 -19.30 -29.63
C VAL A 176 -7.54 -20.36 -29.57
N GLU A 177 -8.61 -20.10 -28.82
CA GLU A 177 -9.78 -20.99 -28.74
C GLU A 177 -10.88 -20.63 -29.75
N ASN A 178 -10.69 -19.56 -30.54
CA ASN A 178 -11.65 -19.01 -31.51
C ASN A 178 -13.06 -18.86 -30.96
N ARG A 179 -13.18 -18.27 -29.76
CA ARG A 179 -14.48 -18.08 -29.11
C ARG A 179 -14.49 -16.90 -28.15
N TRP A 180 -15.69 -16.41 -27.89
CA TRP A 180 -15.96 -15.44 -26.84
C TRP A 180 -15.87 -16.10 -25.45
N LYS A 181 -15.21 -15.40 -24.52
CA LYS A 181 -15.07 -15.80 -23.12
C LYS A 181 -15.30 -14.60 -22.21
N ALA A 182 -15.51 -14.88 -20.92
CA ALA A 182 -15.65 -13.83 -19.92
C ALA A 182 -14.34 -13.05 -19.80
N LEU A 183 -14.47 -11.73 -19.64
CA LEU A 183 -13.35 -10.83 -19.44
C LEU A 183 -12.80 -10.99 -18.02
N GLN A 184 -11.50 -11.26 -17.93
CA GLN A 184 -10.75 -11.29 -16.69
C GLN A 184 -10.06 -9.93 -16.50
N THR A 185 -10.61 -9.12 -15.58
CA THR A 185 -10.21 -7.71 -15.41
C THR A 185 -9.08 -7.48 -14.40
N ARG A 186 -8.42 -8.55 -13.92
CA ARG A 186 -7.41 -8.43 -12.85
C ARG A 186 -6.28 -7.49 -13.27
N GLU A 187 -5.65 -7.76 -14.40
CA GLU A 187 -4.58 -6.91 -14.96
C GLU A 187 -5.04 -5.45 -15.17
N MET A 188 -6.26 -5.24 -15.64
CA MET A 188 -6.81 -3.89 -15.83
C MET A 188 -6.94 -3.14 -14.50
N PHE A 189 -7.36 -3.83 -13.43
CA PHE A 189 -7.48 -3.22 -12.11
C PHE A 189 -6.12 -2.93 -11.47
N ASP A 190 -5.18 -3.86 -11.61
CA ASP A 190 -3.82 -3.70 -11.09
C ASP A 190 -3.09 -2.52 -11.75
N ARG A 191 -3.46 -2.16 -12.99
CA ARG A 191 -2.89 -1.07 -13.80
C ARG A 191 -3.71 0.21 -13.86
N ILE A 192 -4.81 0.34 -13.11
CA ILE A 192 -5.71 1.52 -13.17
C ILE A 192 -5.00 2.86 -12.92
N ASN A 193 -3.98 2.83 -12.05
CA ASN A 193 -3.17 4.01 -11.76
C ASN A 193 -2.24 4.36 -12.93
N LEU A 194 -1.72 3.37 -13.65
CA LEU A 194 -0.92 3.59 -14.86
C LEU A 194 -1.78 4.26 -15.93
N PHE A 195 -2.97 3.72 -16.21
CA PHE A 195 -3.90 4.32 -17.17
C PHE A 195 -4.27 5.77 -16.79
N THR A 196 -4.41 6.04 -15.48
CA THR A 196 -4.62 7.40 -14.98
C THR A 196 -3.43 8.33 -15.29
N GLN A 197 -2.19 7.84 -15.20
CA GLN A 197 -1.01 8.64 -15.55
C GLN A 197 -0.87 8.85 -17.06
N ILE A 198 -1.20 7.85 -17.87
CA ILE A 198 -1.25 7.97 -19.34
C ILE A 198 -2.26 9.05 -19.73
N TYR A 199 -3.50 8.97 -19.21
CA TYR A 199 -4.52 9.99 -19.42
C TYR A 199 -4.04 11.39 -19.05
N ARG A 200 -3.39 11.54 -17.89
CA ARG A 200 -2.87 12.83 -17.41
C ARG A 200 -1.74 13.35 -18.29
N SER A 201 -0.85 12.49 -18.73
CA SER A 201 0.26 12.86 -19.61
C SER A 201 -0.26 13.40 -20.95
N GLU A 202 -1.20 12.68 -21.58
CA GLU A 202 -1.84 13.15 -22.83
C GLU A 202 -2.58 14.48 -22.65
N MET A 203 -3.36 14.61 -21.57
CA MET A 203 -4.05 15.86 -21.25
C MET A 203 -3.08 17.03 -21.05
N ALA A 204 -2.03 16.83 -20.25
CA ALA A 204 -1.06 17.88 -19.96
C ALA A 204 -0.27 18.29 -21.20
N ALA A 205 0.14 17.34 -22.02
CA ALA A 205 0.79 17.61 -23.30
C ALA A 205 -0.11 18.43 -24.24
N GLY A 206 -1.38 18.04 -24.35
CA GLY A 206 -2.37 18.78 -25.15
C GLY A 206 -2.65 20.19 -24.62
N LEU A 207 -2.78 20.35 -23.30
CA LEU A 207 -3.03 21.65 -22.66
C LEU A 207 -1.88 22.63 -22.87
N ARG A 208 -0.63 22.21 -22.62
CA ARG A 208 0.56 23.05 -22.84
C ARG A 208 0.62 23.53 -24.27
N LYS A 209 0.32 22.62 -25.18
CA LYS A 209 0.32 22.90 -26.61
C LYS A 209 -0.81 23.84 -27.05
N LEU A 210 -1.96 23.78 -26.40
CA LEU A 210 -3.02 24.78 -26.59
C LEU A 210 -2.63 26.15 -26.00
N GLY A 211 -1.55 26.25 -25.24
CA GLY A 211 -1.02 27.48 -24.66
C GLY A 211 -1.31 27.66 -23.17
N TYR A 212 -1.87 26.64 -22.50
CA TYR A 212 -2.13 26.71 -21.06
C TYR A 212 -0.84 26.48 -20.26
N GLN A 213 -0.65 27.31 -19.23
CA GLN A 213 0.35 27.06 -18.18
C GLN A 213 -0.23 26.08 -17.16
N LEU A 214 0.61 25.17 -16.66
CA LEU A 214 0.21 24.13 -15.72
C LEU A 214 1.06 24.20 -14.46
N ARG A 215 0.42 24.06 -13.30
CA ARG A 215 1.09 23.92 -12.00
C ARG A 215 0.98 22.49 -11.47
N PRO A 216 2.03 21.93 -10.85
CA PRO A 216 1.96 20.61 -10.23
C PRO A 216 1.07 20.62 -8.98
N THR A 217 0.42 19.49 -8.70
CA THR A 217 -0.41 19.27 -7.51
C THR A 217 -0.11 17.90 -6.91
N ALA A 218 -0.54 17.65 -5.67
CA ALA A 218 -0.35 16.36 -4.99
C ALA A 218 -0.91 15.14 -5.75
N HIS A 219 -1.77 15.37 -6.75
CA HIS A 219 -2.38 14.32 -7.55
C HIS A 219 -2.15 14.53 -9.05
N GLY A 220 -1.10 15.24 -9.48
CA GLY A 220 -0.81 15.48 -10.90
C GLY A 220 -0.62 16.96 -11.20
N PHE A 221 -1.52 17.57 -11.95
CA PHE A 221 -1.39 18.98 -12.33
C PHE A 221 -2.75 19.68 -12.25
N GLU A 222 -2.73 21.01 -12.32
CA GLU A 222 -3.90 21.86 -12.55
C GLU A 222 -3.51 23.01 -13.49
N ILE A 223 -4.50 23.62 -14.16
CA ILE A 223 -4.28 24.83 -14.96
C ILE A 223 -3.87 25.97 -14.03
N ASP A 224 -2.77 26.65 -14.37
CA ASP A 224 -2.27 27.77 -13.59
C ASP A 224 -3.14 29.02 -13.75
N GLY A 225 -3.21 29.86 -12.72
CA GLY A 225 -4.05 31.06 -12.70
C GLY A 225 -5.52 30.85 -12.31
N ILE A 226 -5.99 29.60 -12.15
CA ILE A 226 -7.33 29.32 -11.60
C ILE A 226 -7.28 29.40 -10.06
N PRO A 227 -8.10 30.26 -9.41
CA PRO A 227 -8.13 30.37 -7.95
C PRO A 227 -8.51 29.04 -7.26
N GLU A 228 -7.82 28.71 -6.17
CA GLU A 228 -8.08 27.46 -5.44
C GLU A 228 -9.49 27.47 -4.83
N GLU A 229 -9.97 28.62 -4.37
CA GLU A 229 -11.32 28.79 -3.82
C GLU A 229 -12.40 28.43 -4.86
N LEU A 230 -12.13 28.69 -6.15
CA LEU A 230 -13.03 28.37 -7.24
C LEU A 230 -13.05 26.87 -7.54
N LEU A 231 -11.88 26.22 -7.52
CA LEU A 231 -11.76 24.77 -7.64
C LEU A 231 -12.50 24.07 -6.50
N GLU A 232 -12.36 24.54 -5.27
CA GLU A 232 -13.07 24.02 -4.10
C GLU A 232 -14.58 24.24 -4.17
N ARG A 233 -15.03 25.45 -4.57
CA ARG A 233 -16.45 25.82 -4.67
C ARG A 233 -17.22 24.90 -5.61
N PHE A 234 -16.65 24.59 -6.76
CA PHE A 234 -17.26 23.70 -7.74
C PHE A 234 -16.84 22.23 -7.57
N SER A 235 -16.18 21.88 -6.48
CA SER A 235 -15.89 20.48 -6.14
C SER A 235 -16.88 19.95 -5.10
N LYS A 236 -18.16 20.34 -5.15
CA LYS A 236 -19.15 20.03 -4.09
C LYS A 236 -19.31 18.55 -3.87
N ARG A 237 -19.31 17.73 -4.92
CA ARG A 237 -19.36 16.26 -4.78
C ARG A 237 -18.17 15.74 -3.98
N ARG A 238 -16.97 16.18 -4.32
CA ARG A 238 -15.74 15.76 -3.64
C ARG A 238 -15.74 16.28 -2.21
N LYS A 239 -16.14 17.54 -2.00
CA LYS A 239 -16.28 18.17 -0.70
C LYS A 239 -17.32 17.46 0.16
N ALA A 240 -18.49 17.12 -0.36
CA ALA A 240 -19.51 16.36 0.34
C ALA A 240 -19.02 14.96 0.71
N ILE A 241 -18.28 14.28 -0.17
CA ILE A 241 -17.64 13.00 0.18
C ILE A 241 -16.61 13.20 1.29
N LEU A 242 -15.77 14.23 1.21
CA LEU A 242 -14.75 14.54 2.21
C LEU A 242 -15.33 15.05 3.54
N ASP A 243 -16.44 15.78 3.51
CA ASP A 243 -17.11 16.37 4.67
C ASP A 243 -18.00 15.34 5.35
N ALA A 244 -18.78 14.57 4.58
CA ALA A 244 -19.44 13.39 5.11
C ALA A 244 -18.37 12.42 5.62
N GLU A 245 -17.21 12.35 4.96
CA GLU A 245 -16.10 11.58 5.46
C GLU A 245 -15.60 12.15 6.78
N LYS A 246 -15.43 13.47 6.87
CA LYS A 246 -14.92 14.14 8.06
C LYS A 246 -15.92 14.05 9.22
N ILE A 247 -17.22 14.14 8.97
CA ILE A 247 -18.29 14.03 9.96
C ILE A 247 -18.38 12.61 10.46
N VAL A 248 -18.44 11.62 9.56
CA VAL A 248 -18.47 10.22 9.95
C VAL A 248 -17.15 9.89 10.64
N SER A 249 -16.01 10.36 10.13
CA SER A 249 -14.70 10.22 10.78
C SER A 249 -14.59 10.94 12.11
N GLY A 250 -15.30 12.05 12.32
CA GLY A 250 -15.28 12.83 13.56
C GLY A 250 -16.20 12.23 14.61
N LYS A 251 -17.32 11.63 14.19
CA LYS A 251 -18.24 10.87 15.05
C LYS A 251 -17.64 9.53 15.46
N ILE A 252 -16.94 8.85 14.56
CA ILE A 252 -16.24 7.58 14.85
C ILE A 252 -14.79 7.81 15.33
N GLY A 253 -14.29 9.04 15.27
CA GLY A 253 -12.93 9.42 15.65
C GLY A 253 -11.80 8.96 14.71
N LYS A 254 -12.08 8.43 13.50
CA LYS A 254 -11.09 7.82 12.58
C LYS A 254 -11.45 7.91 11.08
N PRO A 255 -10.47 7.87 10.13
CA PRO A 255 -10.72 7.97 8.69
C PRO A 255 -11.60 6.83 8.14
N LEU A 256 -12.39 7.12 7.10
CA LEU A 256 -13.31 6.13 6.53
C LEU A 256 -12.63 5.08 5.65
N SER A 257 -13.17 3.86 5.69
CA SER A 257 -12.72 2.75 4.85
C SER A 257 -12.97 3.03 3.36
N ASN A 258 -12.22 2.47 2.39
CA ASN A 258 -12.49 2.74 0.96
C ASN A 258 -13.89 2.26 0.52
N ASN A 259 -14.37 1.16 1.10
CA ASN A 259 -15.74 0.71 0.89
C ASN A 259 -16.73 1.60 1.61
N ALA A 260 -16.44 2.08 2.82
CA ALA A 260 -17.29 3.03 3.50
C ALA A 260 -17.28 4.39 2.79
N ARG A 261 -16.19 4.84 2.18
CA ARG A 261 -16.10 6.01 1.29
C ARG A 261 -16.89 5.77 0.01
N ALA A 262 -16.81 4.58 -0.57
CA ALA A 262 -17.60 4.21 -1.75
C ALA A 262 -19.09 4.17 -1.41
N THR A 263 -19.47 3.55 -0.29
CA THR A 263 -20.84 3.52 0.25
C THR A 263 -21.29 4.92 0.66
N LEU A 264 -20.44 5.74 1.26
CA LEU A 264 -20.73 7.13 1.63
C LEU A 264 -20.93 7.98 0.38
N ALA A 265 -20.13 7.78 -0.66
CA ALA A 265 -20.35 8.36 -1.99
C ALA A 265 -21.63 7.81 -2.67
N GLN A 266 -22.17 6.68 -2.18
CA GLN A 266 -23.46 6.12 -2.57
C GLN A 266 -24.62 6.53 -1.66
N THR A 267 -24.43 6.92 -0.41
CA THR A 267 -25.49 7.34 0.51
C THR A 267 -25.63 8.86 0.53
N THR A 268 -24.57 9.61 0.21
CA THR A 268 -24.65 11.03 -0.21
C THR A 268 -25.33 11.20 -1.58
N ARG A 269 -26.03 10.16 -2.09
CA ARG A 269 -26.85 10.16 -3.32
C ARG A 269 -28.16 10.92 -3.18
N ASP A 270 -28.56 11.34 -1.98
CA ASP A 270 -29.87 11.96 -1.69
C ASP A 270 -29.98 13.42 -2.14
N TRP A 271 -29.51 13.68 -3.35
CA TRP A 271 -29.82 14.90 -4.05
C TRP A 271 -30.39 14.49 -5.40
N LYS A 272 -31.71 14.44 -5.42
CA LYS A 272 -32.47 14.37 -6.65
C LYS A 272 -33.29 15.65 -6.68
N ASP A 273 -32.97 16.49 -7.65
CA ASP A 273 -33.98 17.10 -8.49
C ASP A 273 -33.53 16.92 -9.94
N LEU A 274 -33.79 15.72 -10.46
CA LEU A 274 -33.40 15.29 -11.81
C LEU A 274 -34.31 15.86 -12.91
N ASN A 275 -35.15 16.84 -12.61
CA ASN A 275 -36.11 17.44 -13.54
C ASN A 275 -35.64 18.79 -14.12
N GLN A 276 -34.43 19.23 -13.79
CA GLN A 276 -33.93 20.52 -14.30
C GLN A 276 -33.53 20.43 -15.77
N SER A 277 -33.95 21.42 -16.54
CA SER A 277 -33.53 21.56 -17.93
C SER A 277 -32.02 21.83 -18.01
N PRO A 278 -31.36 21.45 -19.10
CA PRO A 278 -29.94 21.74 -19.24
C PRO A 278 -29.60 23.24 -19.13
N GLU A 279 -30.49 24.13 -19.58
CA GLU A 279 -30.35 25.58 -19.43
C GLU A 279 -30.43 26.03 -17.97
N GLU A 280 -31.31 25.45 -17.16
CA GLU A 280 -31.42 25.74 -15.72
C GLU A 280 -30.14 25.36 -14.96
N ILE A 281 -29.55 24.21 -15.30
CA ILE A 281 -28.28 23.77 -14.72
C ILE A 281 -27.18 24.79 -15.01
N ARG A 282 -27.10 25.26 -16.26
CA ARG A 282 -26.14 26.28 -16.66
C ARG A 282 -26.36 27.60 -15.94
N GLN A 283 -27.61 28.05 -15.81
CA GLN A 283 -27.95 29.26 -15.04
C GLN A 283 -27.56 29.13 -13.56
N TYR A 284 -27.82 27.98 -12.95
CA TYR A 284 -27.42 27.67 -11.58
C TYR A 284 -25.88 27.68 -11.41
N GLN A 285 -25.13 27.16 -12.37
CA GLN A 285 -23.67 27.21 -12.35
C GLN A 285 -23.16 28.65 -12.48
N LEU A 286 -23.74 29.43 -13.41
CA LEU A 286 -23.39 30.84 -13.62
C LEU A 286 -23.74 31.73 -12.43
N SER A 287 -24.77 31.42 -11.65
CA SER A 287 -25.12 32.18 -10.44
C SER A 287 -24.12 32.01 -9.30
N GLN A 288 -23.16 31.08 -9.43
CA GLN A 288 -22.15 30.75 -8.40
C GLN A 288 -20.76 31.29 -8.71
N ILE A 289 -20.61 32.04 -9.81
CA ILE A 289 -19.37 32.67 -10.22
C ILE A 289 -19.58 34.18 -10.38
N THR A 290 -18.62 34.98 -9.93
CA THR A 290 -18.68 36.44 -10.09
C THR A 290 -18.26 36.86 -11.51
N ALA A 291 -18.62 38.08 -11.91
CA ALA A 291 -18.18 38.63 -13.20
C ALA A 291 -16.64 38.72 -13.31
N GLU A 292 -15.95 39.01 -12.20
CA GLU A 292 -14.48 39.09 -12.12
C GLU A 292 -13.84 37.71 -12.24
N GLU A 293 -14.37 36.69 -11.54
CA GLU A 293 -13.91 35.31 -11.66
C GLU A 293 -14.12 34.77 -13.08
N LEU A 294 -15.27 35.06 -13.69
CA LEU A 294 -15.57 34.69 -15.07
C LEU A 294 -14.63 35.38 -16.06
N ALA A 295 -14.35 36.68 -15.87
CA ALA A 295 -13.39 37.41 -16.68
C ALA A 295 -11.97 36.84 -16.54
N THR A 296 -11.60 36.41 -15.32
CA THR A 296 -10.33 35.74 -15.04
C THR A 296 -10.24 34.41 -15.81
N LEU A 297 -11.24 33.54 -15.74
CA LEU A 297 -11.22 32.28 -16.50
C LEU A 297 -11.16 32.51 -18.01
N ARG A 298 -11.89 33.50 -18.52
CA ARG A 298 -11.87 33.85 -19.96
C ARG A 298 -10.53 34.44 -20.40
N SER A 299 -9.81 35.15 -19.53
CA SER A 299 -8.49 35.71 -19.87
C SER A 299 -7.41 34.64 -19.95
N LEU A 300 -7.60 33.51 -19.24
CA LEU A 300 -6.70 32.34 -19.30
C LEU A 300 -6.84 31.54 -20.59
N VAL A 301 -7.92 31.70 -21.36
CA VAL A 301 -8.09 31.01 -22.65
C VAL A 301 -7.04 31.52 -23.64
N PRO A 302 -6.13 30.66 -24.13
CA PRO A 302 -5.07 31.10 -25.02
C PRO A 302 -5.65 31.60 -26.35
N LYS A 303 -5.34 32.86 -26.69
CA LYS A 303 -5.71 33.48 -27.97
C LYS A 303 -4.74 33.01 -29.04
N THR A 304 -5.14 32.03 -29.85
CA THR A 304 -4.34 31.62 -31.01
C THR A 304 -4.30 32.74 -32.04
N ASN A 305 -3.09 33.15 -32.45
CA ASN A 305 -2.90 34.10 -33.56
C ASN A 305 -3.52 33.55 -34.85
N SER A 306 -4.54 34.25 -35.36
CA SER A 306 -4.99 34.37 -36.76
C SER A 306 -5.37 33.13 -37.58
N SER A 307 -6.65 33.14 -38.00
CA SER A 307 -7.16 32.81 -39.34
C SER A 307 -6.87 31.42 -39.91
N SER A 308 -7.95 30.62 -40.02
CA SER A 308 -8.01 29.19 -40.37
C SER A 308 -7.62 28.26 -39.23
N ALA A 309 -8.63 27.65 -38.60
CA ALA A 309 -8.44 26.60 -37.61
C ALA A 309 -7.84 25.36 -38.30
N PRO A 310 -6.58 24.97 -38.04
CA PRO A 310 -6.11 23.65 -38.44
C PRO A 310 -6.71 22.64 -37.47
N ALA A 311 -7.11 21.47 -37.97
CA ALA A 311 -7.54 20.35 -37.14
C ALA A 311 -6.50 20.10 -36.02
N ILE A 312 -6.94 19.74 -34.82
CA ILE A 312 -6.07 19.49 -33.64
C ILE A 312 -4.90 18.54 -33.99
N SER A 313 -5.11 17.64 -34.95
CA SER A 313 -4.10 16.73 -35.53
C SER A 313 -2.86 17.44 -36.09
N GLN A 314 -3.01 18.61 -36.73
CA GLN A 314 -1.92 19.34 -37.40
C GLN A 314 -1.14 20.23 -36.44
N ALA A 315 -1.80 20.76 -35.41
CA ALA A 315 -1.07 21.50 -34.40
C ALA A 315 -0.11 20.57 -33.65
N LEU A 316 -0.47 19.28 -33.42
CA LEU A 316 0.19 18.28 -32.53
C LEU A 316 1.65 17.95 -32.87
N SER A 317 2.14 18.43 -34.02
CA SER A 317 3.47 18.15 -34.54
C SER A 317 4.54 19.22 -34.28
N GLN A 318 4.24 20.33 -33.59
CA GLN A 318 5.24 21.37 -33.28
C GLN A 318 5.77 21.31 -31.83
N ALA A 319 7.07 21.49 -31.69
CA ALA A 319 7.87 21.21 -30.50
C ALA A 319 7.44 22.03 -29.27
N VAL A 320 7.21 21.31 -28.17
CA VAL A 320 6.85 21.82 -26.83
C VAL A 320 8.15 22.12 -26.06
N GLU A 321 8.15 23.19 -25.24
CA GLU A 321 9.21 23.49 -24.28
C GLU A 321 9.60 22.24 -23.45
N ALA A 322 10.89 22.10 -23.14
CA ALA A 322 11.40 20.94 -22.43
C ALA A 322 10.69 20.75 -21.07
N PRO A 323 10.30 19.51 -20.72
CA PRO A 323 9.62 19.24 -19.45
C PRO A 323 10.54 19.60 -18.26
N ALA A 324 9.98 20.22 -17.23
CA ALA A 324 10.71 20.59 -16.00
C ALA A 324 11.31 19.39 -15.23
N VAL A 325 10.90 18.17 -15.58
CA VAL A 325 11.43 16.91 -15.05
C VAL A 325 11.89 16.06 -16.23
N SER A 326 13.16 15.64 -16.23
CA SER A 326 13.69 14.77 -17.28
C SER A 326 13.24 13.32 -17.08
N ALA A 327 13.22 12.52 -18.16
CA ALA A 327 12.98 11.07 -18.06
C ALA A 327 14.02 10.41 -17.13
N ALA A 328 15.27 10.88 -17.16
CA ALA A 328 16.33 10.38 -16.31
C ALA A 328 16.05 10.61 -14.81
N ASP A 329 15.49 11.77 -14.45
CA ASP A 329 15.09 12.06 -13.06
C ASP A 329 13.92 11.18 -12.62
N ALA A 330 12.91 11.02 -13.50
CA ALA A 330 11.73 10.21 -13.22
C ALA A 330 12.06 8.71 -13.04
N VAL A 331 12.90 8.14 -13.90
CA VAL A 331 13.39 6.76 -13.78
C VAL A 331 14.23 6.58 -12.52
N SER A 332 15.10 7.54 -12.19
CA SER A 332 15.91 7.47 -10.96
C SER A 332 15.04 7.56 -9.71
N TYR A 333 14.04 8.42 -9.69
CA TYR A 333 13.07 8.50 -8.59
C TYR A 333 12.29 7.18 -8.42
N ALA A 334 11.77 6.63 -9.52
CA ALA A 334 11.04 5.36 -9.48
C ALA A 334 11.91 4.20 -8.98
N ARG A 335 13.17 4.14 -9.42
CA ARG A 335 14.16 3.18 -8.91
C ARG A 335 14.37 3.32 -7.41
N ASP A 336 14.73 4.52 -6.95
CA ASP A 336 15.03 4.79 -5.54
C ASP A 336 13.80 4.60 -4.64
N HIS A 337 12.60 4.84 -5.17
CA HIS A 337 11.35 4.63 -4.45
C HIS A 337 10.96 3.14 -4.35
N LEU A 338 10.95 2.43 -5.47
CA LEU A 338 10.38 1.08 -5.55
C LEU A 338 11.37 0.02 -5.07
N PHE A 339 12.64 0.12 -5.45
CA PHE A 339 13.67 -0.86 -5.07
C PHE A 339 14.17 -0.70 -3.63
N GLU A 340 13.71 0.32 -2.89
CA GLU A 340 13.95 0.39 -1.44
C GLU A 340 13.27 -0.77 -0.71
N ARG A 341 12.11 -1.22 -1.19
CA ARG A 341 11.26 -2.21 -0.50
C ARG A 341 10.96 -3.47 -1.32
N LYS A 342 11.33 -3.50 -2.59
CA LYS A 342 11.04 -4.61 -3.51
C LYS A 342 12.30 -4.99 -4.25
N SER A 343 12.64 -6.28 -4.32
CA SER A 343 13.73 -6.76 -5.19
C SER A 343 13.34 -6.82 -6.66
N VAL A 344 12.05 -7.08 -6.91
CA VAL A 344 11.47 -7.21 -8.24
C VAL A 344 10.18 -6.40 -8.26
N VAL A 345 9.99 -5.63 -9.33
CA VAL A 345 8.87 -4.70 -9.46
C VAL A 345 8.20 -4.92 -10.81
N PRO A 346 6.87 -5.07 -10.88
CA PRO A 346 6.18 -5.11 -12.17
C PRO A 346 6.47 -3.86 -12.99
N LEU A 347 6.74 -4.01 -14.29
CA LEU A 347 7.13 -2.91 -15.18
C LEU A 347 6.09 -1.78 -15.17
N TYR A 348 4.79 -2.15 -15.19
CA TYR A 348 3.70 -1.17 -15.14
C TYR A 348 3.72 -0.30 -13.87
N ALA A 349 4.14 -0.86 -12.73
CA ALA A 349 4.21 -0.14 -11.47
C ALA A 349 5.41 0.82 -11.45
N PHE A 350 6.50 0.43 -12.13
CA PHE A 350 7.65 1.29 -12.37
C PHE A 350 7.28 2.48 -13.26
N GLN A 351 6.70 2.21 -14.44
CA GLN A 351 6.21 3.22 -15.37
C GLN A 351 5.22 4.18 -14.69
N GLN A 352 4.23 3.64 -13.97
CA GLN A 352 3.26 4.43 -13.21
C GLN A 352 3.95 5.41 -12.25
N THR A 353 4.96 4.93 -11.51
CA THR A 353 5.67 5.74 -10.50
C THR A 353 6.49 6.84 -11.16
N ALA A 354 7.21 6.52 -12.23
CA ALA A 354 8.01 7.50 -12.99
C ALA A 354 7.11 8.57 -13.63
N MET A 355 5.99 8.17 -14.26
CA MET A 355 5.04 9.10 -14.84
C MET A 355 4.37 9.99 -13.78
N ALA A 356 4.00 9.42 -12.63
CA ALA A 356 3.42 10.18 -11.53
C ALA A 356 4.38 11.27 -11.01
N TYR A 357 5.68 10.95 -10.90
CA TYR A 357 6.71 11.92 -10.49
C TYR A 357 6.86 13.10 -11.49
N SER A 358 6.60 12.85 -12.77
CA SER A 358 6.62 13.88 -13.82
C SER A 358 5.41 14.81 -13.81
N HIS A 359 4.35 14.50 -13.04
CA HIS A 359 3.10 15.28 -13.00
C HIS A 359 2.48 15.53 -14.40
N GLY A 360 2.57 14.55 -15.30
CA GLY A 360 2.07 14.64 -16.68
C GLY A 360 3.03 15.36 -17.64
N ALA A 361 4.29 15.58 -17.26
CA ALA A 361 5.28 16.15 -18.16
C ALA A 361 5.88 15.13 -19.15
N LEU A 362 5.88 13.84 -18.79
CA LEU A 362 6.48 12.78 -19.59
C LEU A 362 5.43 11.76 -20.05
N LYS A 363 5.56 11.30 -21.28
CA LYS A 363 4.80 10.15 -21.81
C LYS A 363 5.45 8.83 -21.44
N MET A 364 4.71 7.73 -21.59
CA MET A 364 5.20 6.39 -21.24
C MET A 364 6.40 6.00 -22.12
N GLU A 365 6.38 6.35 -23.41
CA GLU A 365 7.45 6.04 -24.37
C GLU A 365 8.79 6.66 -23.94
N ALA A 366 8.77 7.87 -23.40
CA ALA A 366 9.98 8.54 -22.90
C ALA A 366 10.58 7.82 -21.68
N ILE A 367 9.74 7.19 -20.85
CA ILE A 367 10.19 6.37 -19.72
C ILE A 367 10.80 5.07 -20.23
N ASP A 368 10.15 4.43 -21.20
CA ASP A 368 10.61 3.17 -21.79
C ASP A 368 11.94 3.33 -22.55
N GLU A 369 12.09 4.42 -23.29
CA GLU A 369 13.36 4.76 -23.95
C GLU A 369 14.50 4.98 -22.95
N GLU A 370 14.25 5.69 -21.86
CA GLU A 370 15.26 5.91 -20.81
C GLU A 370 15.60 4.61 -20.07
N LEU A 371 14.62 3.75 -19.81
CA LEU A 371 14.83 2.42 -19.25
C LEU A 371 15.72 1.58 -20.17
N ALA A 372 15.44 1.54 -21.47
CA ALA A 372 16.20 0.79 -22.46
C ALA A 372 17.66 1.27 -22.59
N ARG A 373 17.93 2.57 -22.35
CA ARG A 373 19.29 3.13 -22.37
C ARG A 373 20.12 2.76 -21.14
N ARG A 374 19.48 2.35 -20.03
CA ARG A 374 20.14 2.10 -18.76
C ARG A 374 20.45 0.62 -18.57
N SER A 375 21.72 0.27 -18.69
CA SER A 375 22.23 -1.08 -18.43
C SER A 375 22.11 -1.53 -16.97
N GLU A 376 21.69 -0.67 -16.04
CA GLU A 376 21.56 -1.05 -14.62
C GLU A 376 20.35 -1.96 -14.36
N PHE A 377 19.33 -1.92 -15.22
CA PHE A 377 18.11 -2.70 -15.09
C PHE A 377 18.19 -4.05 -15.80
N VAL A 378 17.44 -5.01 -15.28
CA VAL A 378 17.20 -6.33 -15.89
C VAL A 378 15.70 -6.56 -15.94
N GLU A 379 15.18 -6.78 -17.13
CA GLU A 379 13.76 -7.09 -17.35
C GLU A 379 13.56 -8.61 -17.49
N PHE A 380 12.54 -9.15 -16.83
CA PHE A 380 12.14 -10.55 -16.90
C PHE A 380 10.62 -10.66 -16.67
N GLU A 381 9.90 -11.27 -17.62
CA GLU A 381 8.44 -11.53 -17.52
C GLU A 381 7.62 -10.30 -17.05
N GLU A 382 7.77 -9.17 -17.75
CA GLU A 382 7.14 -7.87 -17.42
C GLU A 382 7.44 -7.36 -16.01
N SER A 383 8.56 -7.79 -15.43
CA SER A 383 9.07 -7.32 -14.17
C SER A 383 10.49 -6.80 -14.33
N LEU A 384 10.87 -5.89 -13.45
CA LEU A 384 12.14 -5.20 -13.46
C LEU A 384 12.89 -5.48 -12.15
N THR A 385 14.19 -5.72 -12.26
CA THR A 385 15.15 -5.72 -11.16
C THR A 385 16.42 -4.95 -11.56
N THR A 386 17.43 -4.90 -10.69
CA THR A 386 18.71 -4.26 -10.98
C THR A 386 19.86 -5.24 -10.89
N HIS A 387 20.91 -5.00 -11.68
CA HIS A 387 22.16 -5.76 -11.59
C HIS A 387 22.79 -5.67 -10.20
N GLU A 388 22.60 -4.56 -9.49
CA GLU A 388 23.06 -4.42 -8.11
C GLU A 388 22.36 -5.39 -7.17
N MET A 389 21.04 -5.56 -7.29
CA MET A 389 20.27 -6.51 -6.47
C MET A 389 20.76 -7.94 -6.71
N ILE A 390 20.87 -8.34 -7.99
CA ILE A 390 21.38 -9.67 -8.38
C ILE A 390 22.80 -9.88 -7.85
N ARG A 391 23.68 -8.89 -7.98
CA ARG A 391 25.05 -8.97 -7.48
C ARG A 391 25.09 -9.17 -5.97
N ARG A 392 24.28 -8.42 -5.21
CA ARG A 392 24.21 -8.56 -3.75
C ARG A 392 23.75 -9.96 -3.34
N GLU A 393 22.73 -10.50 -4.02
CA GLU A 393 22.25 -11.86 -3.79
C GLU A 393 23.33 -12.91 -4.10
N GLN A 394 23.96 -12.82 -5.28
CA GLN A 394 25.04 -13.73 -5.68
C GLN A 394 26.25 -13.66 -4.76
N GLU A 395 26.67 -12.47 -4.34
CA GLU A 395 27.78 -12.28 -3.41
C GLU A 395 27.46 -12.88 -2.04
N MET A 396 26.24 -12.66 -1.53
CA MET A 396 25.79 -13.25 -0.26
C MET A 396 25.85 -14.79 -0.33
N LEU A 397 25.30 -15.39 -1.40
CA LEU A 397 25.35 -16.83 -1.62
C LEU A 397 26.80 -17.32 -1.74
N GLY A 398 27.64 -16.63 -2.51
CA GLY A 398 29.05 -16.96 -2.71
C GLY A 398 29.88 -16.91 -1.42
N LEU A 399 29.66 -15.88 -0.59
CA LEU A 399 30.31 -15.75 0.72
C LEU A 399 29.98 -16.94 1.62
N VAL A 400 28.71 -17.32 1.73
CA VAL A 400 28.27 -18.47 2.55
C VAL A 400 28.83 -19.77 2.00
N ASN A 401 28.73 -20.01 0.69
CA ASN A 401 29.23 -21.22 0.04
C ASN A 401 30.75 -21.37 0.18
N SER A 402 31.51 -20.27 0.10
CA SER A 402 32.96 -20.29 0.31
C SER A 402 33.38 -20.58 1.76
N GLY A 403 32.43 -20.62 2.70
CA GLY A 403 32.65 -20.92 4.10
C GLY A 403 32.32 -22.36 4.51
N ILE A 404 31.77 -23.17 3.61
CA ILE A 404 31.38 -24.56 3.88
C ILE A 404 32.63 -25.41 4.13
N GLY A 405 32.65 -26.15 5.24
CA GLY A 405 33.77 -27.00 5.65
C GLY A 405 35.09 -26.28 5.97
N GLN A 406 35.11 -24.94 5.98
CA GLN A 406 36.34 -24.16 6.17
C GLN A 406 36.66 -23.87 7.64
N SER A 407 35.82 -24.31 8.57
CA SER A 407 35.99 -24.07 10.00
C SER A 407 36.06 -25.38 10.79
N GLY A 408 36.64 -25.34 12.00
CA GLY A 408 36.51 -26.41 12.98
C GLY A 408 35.18 -26.36 13.75
N PRO A 409 34.85 -27.40 14.54
CA PRO A 409 33.67 -27.37 15.42
C PRO A 409 33.76 -26.22 16.43
N ILE A 410 32.61 -25.68 16.84
CA ILE A 410 32.54 -24.59 17.84
C ILE A 410 32.87 -25.13 19.23
N ASN A 411 32.15 -26.18 19.66
CA ASN A 411 32.38 -26.88 20.92
C ASN A 411 31.80 -28.31 20.82
N PRO A 412 32.58 -29.31 20.39
CA PRO A 412 32.06 -30.66 20.19
C PRO A 412 31.62 -31.35 21.50
N ASN A 413 32.14 -30.89 22.64
CA ASN A 413 31.90 -31.46 23.97
C ASN A 413 30.92 -30.62 24.80
N VAL A 414 30.00 -29.90 24.14
CA VAL A 414 29.04 -29.00 24.81
C VAL A 414 28.26 -29.73 25.91
N ARG A 415 28.23 -29.11 27.09
CA ARG A 415 27.38 -29.53 28.22
C ARG A 415 26.25 -28.52 28.39
N THR A 416 25.04 -28.96 28.73
CA THR A 416 23.91 -28.04 28.97
C THR A 416 23.35 -28.26 30.36
N GLU A 417 23.14 -27.18 31.09
CA GLU A 417 22.37 -27.20 32.34
C GLU A 417 20.87 -27.02 32.08
N VAL A 418 20.52 -26.47 30.91
CA VAL A 418 19.15 -26.30 30.44
C VAL A 418 18.52 -27.66 30.07
N PRO A 419 17.30 -27.96 30.56
CA PRO A 419 16.54 -29.13 30.12
C PRO A 419 16.02 -28.92 28.68
N LEU A 420 16.74 -29.48 27.71
CA LEU A 420 16.36 -29.47 26.29
C LEU A 420 15.63 -30.76 25.89
N ASN A 421 14.66 -30.64 24.98
CA ASN A 421 14.02 -31.80 24.36
C ASN A 421 14.99 -32.49 23.35
N ARG A 422 14.61 -33.66 22.83
CA ARG A 422 15.47 -34.45 21.92
C ARG A 422 15.84 -33.68 20.64
N GLU A 423 14.89 -32.94 20.07
CA GLU A 423 15.10 -32.17 18.84
C GLU A 423 16.07 -31.01 19.06
N GLN A 424 15.87 -30.25 20.13
CA GLN A 424 16.76 -29.16 20.56
C GLN A 424 18.17 -29.65 20.90
N LYS A 425 18.31 -30.84 21.51
CA LYS A 425 19.62 -31.46 21.76
C LYS A 425 20.34 -31.81 20.46
N ASN A 426 19.62 -32.34 19.47
CA ASN A 426 20.17 -32.64 18.15
C ASN A 426 20.55 -31.37 17.40
N ALA A 427 19.72 -30.33 17.45
CA ALA A 427 20.00 -29.04 16.85
C ALA A 427 21.23 -28.38 17.47
N LEU A 428 21.33 -28.38 18.80
CA LEU A 428 22.51 -27.89 19.53
C LEU A 428 23.79 -28.63 19.10
N ARG A 429 23.76 -29.96 19.06
CA ARG A 429 24.91 -30.76 18.61
C ARG A 429 25.28 -30.44 17.16
N SER A 430 24.30 -30.25 16.28
CA SER A 430 24.54 -29.93 14.88
C SER A 430 25.22 -28.57 14.74
N VAL A 431 24.72 -27.55 15.45
CA VAL A 431 25.33 -26.21 15.47
C VAL A 431 26.75 -26.26 16.04
N MET A 432 26.94 -26.94 17.17
CA MET A 432 28.23 -26.95 17.86
C MET A 432 29.31 -27.78 17.15
N ASN A 433 28.93 -28.81 16.39
CA ASN A 433 29.86 -29.64 15.63
C ASN A 433 30.05 -29.19 14.19
N SER A 434 29.29 -28.20 13.71
CA SER A 434 29.34 -27.78 12.31
C SER A 434 30.74 -27.28 11.91
N PRO A 435 31.29 -27.76 10.79
CA PRO A 435 32.53 -27.24 10.21
C PRO A 435 32.28 -26.00 9.31
N ASP A 436 31.03 -25.54 9.18
CA ASP A 436 30.66 -24.49 8.23
C ASP A 436 30.73 -23.11 8.87
N TRP A 437 31.24 -22.11 8.14
CA TRP A 437 31.31 -20.74 8.64
C TRP A 437 29.95 -20.19 9.12
N VAL A 438 28.89 -20.48 8.37
CA VAL A 438 27.50 -20.09 8.61
C VAL A 438 26.63 -21.34 8.72
N ILE A 439 25.80 -21.41 9.75
CA ILE A 439 24.80 -22.48 9.92
C ILE A 439 23.41 -21.91 10.17
N GLY A 440 22.40 -22.50 9.53
CA GLY A 440 21.00 -22.18 9.76
C GLY A 440 20.43 -22.91 10.99
N ILE A 441 19.46 -22.27 11.64
CA ILE A 441 18.61 -22.85 12.66
C ILE A 441 17.18 -22.56 12.22
N ARG A 442 16.56 -23.54 11.58
CA ARG A 442 15.17 -23.43 11.11
C ARG A 442 14.27 -23.90 12.23
N GLY A 443 13.31 -23.08 12.63
CA GLY A 443 12.29 -23.55 13.57
C GLY A 443 10.94 -22.93 13.30
N VAL A 444 9.89 -23.69 13.59
CA VAL A 444 8.52 -23.16 13.54
C VAL A 444 8.24 -22.24 14.73
N ALA A 445 7.22 -21.40 14.63
CA ALA A 445 6.77 -20.58 15.75
C ALA A 445 6.49 -21.46 16.99
N GLY A 446 7.07 -21.09 18.14
CA GLY A 446 6.87 -21.83 19.39
C GLY A 446 7.74 -23.07 19.60
N SER A 447 8.72 -23.33 18.72
CA SER A 447 9.66 -24.47 18.83
C SER A 447 10.74 -24.35 19.93
N GLY A 448 10.78 -23.22 20.64
CA GLY A 448 11.78 -22.99 21.70
C GLY A 448 13.14 -22.49 21.20
N LYS A 449 13.18 -21.82 20.04
CA LYS A 449 14.40 -21.19 19.46
C LYS A 449 15.23 -20.41 20.47
N THR A 450 14.59 -19.56 21.28
CA THR A 450 15.30 -18.75 22.28
C THR A 450 16.01 -19.60 23.33
N GLU A 451 15.43 -20.74 23.69
CA GLU A 451 16.02 -21.68 24.65
C GLU A 451 17.24 -22.37 24.05
N LEU A 452 17.16 -22.72 22.76
CA LEU A 452 18.29 -23.23 21.99
C LEU A 452 19.40 -22.17 21.87
N LEU A 453 19.08 -20.92 21.53
CA LEU A 453 20.05 -19.83 21.43
C LEU A 453 20.77 -19.58 22.76
N ARG A 454 20.05 -19.64 23.89
CA ARG A 454 20.65 -19.58 25.23
C ARG A 454 21.64 -20.72 25.45
N SER A 455 21.23 -21.96 25.14
CA SER A 455 22.08 -23.14 25.28
C SER A 455 23.32 -23.08 24.38
N ILE A 456 23.19 -22.49 23.18
CA ILE A 456 24.33 -22.23 22.29
C ILE A 456 25.26 -21.19 22.93
N ALA A 457 24.73 -20.09 23.46
CA ALA A 457 25.54 -19.05 24.12
C ALA A 457 26.32 -19.60 25.34
N GLU A 458 25.70 -20.45 26.15
CA GLU A 458 26.33 -21.15 27.27
C GLU A 458 27.46 -22.07 26.78
N GLY A 459 27.19 -22.89 25.76
CA GLY A 459 28.19 -23.81 25.20
C GLY A 459 29.35 -23.11 24.49
N VAL A 460 29.13 -21.92 23.91
CA VAL A 460 30.20 -21.06 23.35
C VAL A 460 31.07 -20.48 24.48
N SER A 461 30.45 -20.11 25.60
CA SER A 461 31.18 -19.57 26.76
C SER A 461 32.09 -20.61 27.41
N GLN A 462 31.73 -21.90 27.36
CA GLN A 462 32.58 -23.01 27.87
C GLN A 462 33.94 -23.12 27.18
N VAL A 463 34.09 -22.58 25.96
CA VAL A 463 35.36 -22.56 25.21
C VAL A 463 35.98 -21.16 25.16
N ASN A 464 35.65 -20.29 26.13
CA ASN A 464 36.14 -18.92 26.25
C ASN A 464 35.93 -18.04 25.00
N ARG A 465 34.90 -18.37 24.20
CA ARG A 465 34.48 -17.54 23.06
C ARG A 465 33.29 -16.68 23.46
N LYS A 466 33.16 -15.53 22.81
CA LYS A 466 32.03 -14.62 22.99
C LYS A 466 30.85 -15.10 22.16
N ALA A 467 29.66 -15.05 22.73
CA ALA A 467 28.39 -15.26 22.05
C ALA A 467 27.64 -13.92 21.98
N VAL A 468 27.34 -13.46 20.77
CA VAL A 468 26.59 -12.21 20.55
C VAL A 468 25.30 -12.56 19.81
N VAL A 469 24.15 -12.14 20.35
CA VAL A 469 22.86 -12.35 19.70
C VAL A 469 22.37 -11.04 19.11
N LEU A 470 22.14 -11.04 17.80
CA LEU A 470 21.60 -9.93 17.04
C LEU A 470 20.11 -10.18 16.77
N ALA A 471 19.28 -9.15 16.91
CA ALA A 471 17.85 -9.22 16.58
C ALA A 471 17.42 -7.99 15.77
N PRO A 472 16.33 -8.07 14.99
CA PRO A 472 15.87 -6.98 14.14
C PRO A 472 15.29 -5.79 14.92
N THR A 473 14.80 -6.02 16.14
CA THR A 473 14.11 -4.97 16.93
C THR A 473 14.65 -4.88 18.36
N THR A 474 14.55 -3.68 18.94
CA THR A 474 14.88 -3.44 20.36
C THR A 474 14.00 -4.30 21.29
N ALA A 475 12.72 -4.50 20.94
CA ALA A 475 11.81 -5.34 21.72
C ALA A 475 12.25 -6.81 21.75
N ALA A 476 12.71 -7.35 20.61
CA ALA A 476 13.29 -8.69 20.55
C ALA A 476 14.57 -8.80 21.40
N CYS A 477 15.46 -7.80 21.32
CA CYS A 477 16.67 -7.75 22.16
C CYS A 477 16.36 -7.79 23.66
N ASP A 478 15.37 -7.00 24.11
CA ASP A 478 14.95 -7.01 25.51
C ASP A 478 14.38 -8.36 25.94
N SER A 479 13.59 -9.00 25.07
CA SER A 479 13.05 -10.33 25.34
C SER A 479 14.15 -11.39 25.48
N LEU A 480 15.19 -11.32 24.65
CA LEU A 480 16.37 -12.18 24.74
C LEU A 480 17.12 -11.96 26.07
N ARG A 481 17.32 -10.70 26.48
CA ARG A 481 17.96 -10.37 27.78
C ARG A 481 17.17 -10.87 28.98
N GLN A 482 15.85 -10.71 28.96
CA GLN A 482 14.96 -11.23 30.01
C GLN A 482 15.02 -12.76 30.13
N ARG A 483 15.39 -13.45 29.06
CA ARG A 483 15.57 -14.90 29.01
C ARG A 483 17.02 -15.33 29.31
N GLY A 484 17.88 -14.44 29.78
CA GLY A 484 19.23 -14.76 30.25
C GLY A 484 20.33 -14.60 29.21
N ILE A 485 20.04 -14.09 28.01
CA ILE A 485 21.07 -13.80 27.00
C ILE A 485 21.66 -12.42 27.30
N SER A 486 22.83 -12.39 27.95
CA SER A 486 23.46 -11.15 28.42
C SER A 486 23.85 -10.21 27.28
N TRP A 487 24.36 -10.74 26.16
CA TRP A 487 24.82 -9.94 25.02
C TRP A 487 23.86 -9.99 23.83
N ALA A 488 22.69 -9.38 23.99
CA ALA A 488 21.75 -9.15 22.89
C ALA A 488 21.79 -7.69 22.41
N ALA A 489 21.81 -7.45 21.10
CA ALA A 489 21.81 -6.12 20.49
C ALA A 489 21.07 -6.10 19.14
N THR A 490 20.70 -4.92 18.66
CA THR A 490 20.02 -4.82 17.35
C THR A 490 21.02 -4.95 16.20
N MET A 491 20.59 -5.54 15.09
CA MET A 491 21.39 -5.66 13.86
C MET A 491 21.93 -4.29 13.42
N GLN A 492 21.06 -3.27 13.41
CA GLN A 492 21.46 -1.92 13.00
C GLN A 492 22.50 -1.30 13.93
N SER A 493 22.45 -1.60 15.25
CA SER A 493 23.48 -1.12 16.18
C SER A 493 24.82 -1.78 15.93
N PHE A 494 24.83 -3.06 15.52
CA PHE A 494 26.05 -3.77 15.14
C PHE A 494 26.64 -3.23 13.83
N LEU A 495 25.81 -2.99 12.82
CA LEU A 495 26.25 -2.44 11.54
C LEU A 495 26.74 -0.99 11.63
N ALA A 496 26.18 -0.19 12.54
CA ALA A 496 26.50 1.23 12.67
C ALA A 496 27.73 1.55 13.54
N LEU A 497 28.16 0.66 14.44
CA LEU A 497 29.18 0.95 15.45
C LEU A 497 30.46 0.11 15.24
N PRO A 498 31.56 0.70 14.70
CA PRO A 498 32.81 -0.01 14.49
C PRO A 498 33.41 -0.62 15.76
N GLU A 499 33.27 0.02 16.92
CA GLU A 499 33.76 -0.51 18.19
C GLU A 499 33.05 -1.81 18.57
N PHE A 500 31.74 -1.90 18.32
CA PHE A 500 30.99 -3.12 18.58
C PHE A 500 31.43 -4.25 17.63
N GLN A 501 31.73 -3.94 16.37
CA GLN A 501 32.26 -4.92 15.41
C GLN A 501 33.61 -5.47 15.88
N GLN A 502 34.51 -4.60 16.34
CA GLN A 502 35.81 -5.00 16.88
C GLN A 502 35.69 -5.82 18.18
N GLN A 503 34.79 -5.45 19.08
CA GLN A 503 34.54 -6.20 20.32
C GLN A 503 34.03 -7.61 20.07
N SER A 504 33.42 -7.84 18.90
CA SER A 504 32.87 -9.11 18.45
C SER A 504 33.91 -10.00 17.75
N ARG A 505 35.17 -9.60 17.65
CA ARG A 505 36.21 -10.40 16.99
C ARG A 505 36.31 -11.82 17.56
N GLY A 506 36.28 -12.82 16.68
CA GLY A 506 36.34 -14.24 17.03
C GLY A 506 35.06 -14.81 17.68
N ALA A 507 33.99 -14.01 17.81
CA ALA A 507 32.75 -14.42 18.44
C ALA A 507 31.94 -15.42 17.59
N VAL A 508 30.92 -16.00 18.21
CA VAL A 508 29.80 -16.63 17.51
C VAL A 508 28.66 -15.61 17.48
N LEU A 509 28.38 -15.09 16.29
CA LEU A 509 27.26 -14.18 16.01
C LEU A 509 26.01 -15.02 15.71
N MET A 510 25.02 -14.95 16.60
CA MET A 510 23.71 -15.56 16.38
C MET A 510 22.73 -14.48 15.95
N VAL A 511 21.94 -14.71 14.91
CA VAL A 511 20.90 -13.79 14.47
C VAL A 511 19.55 -14.41 14.75
N ASP A 512 18.78 -13.82 15.66
CA ASP A 512 17.38 -14.22 15.91
C ASP A 512 16.43 -13.48 14.96
N GLU A 513 15.35 -14.15 14.56
CA GLU A 513 14.41 -13.67 13.55
C GLU A 513 15.09 -13.23 12.24
N ALA A 514 16.04 -14.03 11.75
CA ALA A 514 16.82 -13.74 10.54
C ALA A 514 15.98 -13.58 9.26
N GLY A 515 14.73 -14.07 9.24
CA GLY A 515 13.78 -13.85 8.13
C GLY A 515 13.35 -12.39 7.95
N LEU A 516 13.53 -11.55 8.98
CA LEU A 516 13.22 -10.11 8.93
C LEU A 516 14.39 -9.24 8.43
N ILE A 517 15.55 -9.85 8.15
CA ILE A 517 16.75 -9.14 7.71
C ILE A 517 16.76 -9.04 6.19
N SER A 518 17.03 -7.84 5.66
CA SER A 518 17.12 -7.59 4.22
C SER A 518 18.40 -8.21 3.65
N VAL A 519 18.44 -8.42 2.34
CA VAL A 519 19.66 -8.93 1.66
C VAL A 519 20.84 -7.99 1.88
N GLY A 520 20.59 -6.67 1.88
CA GLY A 520 21.62 -5.66 2.13
C GLY A 520 22.23 -5.76 3.53
N ASP A 521 21.39 -5.73 4.57
CA ASP A 521 21.85 -5.83 5.96
C ASP A 521 22.53 -7.17 6.26
N MET A 522 21.99 -8.28 5.72
CA MET A 522 22.59 -9.62 5.87
C MET A 522 23.98 -9.68 5.22
N LEU A 523 24.11 -9.20 3.97
CA LEU A 523 25.40 -9.18 3.26
C LEU A 523 26.43 -8.33 4.02
N GLN A 524 26.04 -7.15 4.50
CA GLN A 524 26.93 -6.29 5.28
C GLN A 524 27.35 -6.98 6.59
N MET A 525 26.43 -7.61 7.30
CA MET A 525 26.73 -8.37 8.52
C MET A 525 27.71 -9.51 8.24
N LEU A 526 27.48 -10.29 7.18
CA LEU A 526 28.36 -11.39 6.76
C LEU A 526 29.77 -10.90 6.40
N ARG A 527 29.90 -9.77 5.69
CA ARG A 527 31.22 -9.15 5.40
C ARG A 527 31.96 -8.76 6.68
N VAL A 528 31.26 -8.14 7.63
CA VAL A 528 31.83 -7.78 8.93
C VAL A 528 32.22 -9.05 9.69
N ALA A 529 31.35 -10.06 9.74
CA ALA A 529 31.62 -11.33 10.40
C ALA A 529 32.86 -12.02 9.81
N ARG A 530 33.04 -11.99 8.49
CA ARG A 530 34.22 -12.53 7.81
C ARG A 530 35.49 -11.77 8.22
N THR A 531 35.43 -10.44 8.20
CA THR A 531 36.55 -9.56 8.58
C THR A 531 36.96 -9.73 10.04
N GLN A 532 35.98 -9.92 10.93
CA GLN A 532 36.19 -10.09 12.37
C GLN A 532 36.42 -11.56 12.78
N ASN A 533 36.54 -12.47 11.80
CA ASN A 533 36.72 -13.91 12.02
C ASN A 533 35.66 -14.55 12.95
N CYS A 534 34.41 -14.11 12.80
CA CYS A 534 33.28 -14.62 13.56
C CYS A 534 32.70 -15.88 12.90
N ARG A 535 32.13 -16.76 13.72
CA ARG A 535 31.18 -17.80 13.25
C ARG A 535 29.77 -17.24 13.27
N VAL A 536 28.90 -17.71 12.38
CA VAL A 536 27.53 -17.19 12.25
C VAL A 536 26.51 -18.31 12.40
N ALA A 537 25.46 -18.07 13.19
CA ALA A 537 24.29 -18.92 13.24
C ALA A 537 23.03 -18.09 12.95
N LEU A 538 22.27 -18.46 11.92
CA LEU A 538 21.07 -17.74 11.48
C LEU A 538 19.82 -18.47 11.96
N CYS A 539 19.11 -17.90 12.91
CA CYS A 539 17.90 -18.46 13.49
C CYS A 539 16.67 -17.74 12.95
N GLY A 540 15.74 -18.47 12.36
CA GLY A 540 14.57 -17.86 11.73
C GLY A 540 13.53 -18.86 11.25
N ASP A 541 12.50 -18.32 10.60
CA ASP A 541 11.43 -19.08 9.97
C ASP A 541 11.12 -18.40 8.63
N THR A 542 11.49 -19.05 7.53
CA THR A 542 11.31 -18.51 6.17
C THR A 542 9.85 -18.44 5.73
N ARG A 543 8.92 -18.94 6.55
CA ARG A 543 7.47 -18.87 6.31
C ARG A 543 6.78 -17.73 7.06
N GLN A 544 7.51 -17.02 7.92
CA GLN A 544 7.02 -15.80 8.58
C GLN A 544 7.18 -14.56 7.66
N HIS A 545 6.99 -13.36 8.21
CA HIS A 545 7.18 -12.13 7.44
C HIS A 545 8.60 -11.96 6.92
N THR A 546 8.70 -11.29 5.78
CA THR A 546 9.97 -10.87 5.19
C THR A 546 10.35 -9.47 5.68
N SER A 547 11.59 -9.06 5.40
CA SER A 547 12.01 -7.67 5.64
C SER A 547 11.12 -6.66 4.93
N VAL A 548 11.05 -5.44 5.48
CA VAL A 548 10.41 -4.28 4.84
C VAL A 548 11.28 -3.74 3.71
N GLU A 549 12.59 -3.84 3.86
CA GLU A 549 13.55 -3.53 2.81
C GLU A 549 13.65 -4.69 1.82
N ALA A 550 14.17 -4.41 0.63
CA ALA A 550 14.22 -5.38 -0.46
C ALA A 550 15.01 -6.66 -0.12
N GLY A 551 14.42 -7.80 -0.48
CA GLY A 551 15.03 -9.13 -0.50
C GLY A 551 14.69 -9.98 0.73
N ASP A 552 14.68 -11.31 0.52
CA ASP A 552 14.50 -12.30 1.58
C ASP A 552 15.79 -13.08 1.77
N ALA A 553 16.66 -12.56 2.64
CA ALA A 553 18.01 -13.07 2.79
C ALA A 553 18.02 -14.53 3.27
N LEU A 554 17.22 -14.85 4.29
CA LEU A 554 17.21 -16.19 4.88
C LEU A 554 16.63 -17.22 3.90
N ARG A 555 15.53 -16.92 3.19
CA ARG A 555 14.97 -17.84 2.20
C ARG A 555 15.94 -18.11 1.05
N LEU A 556 16.61 -17.07 0.55
CA LEU A 556 17.64 -17.23 -0.48
C LEU A 556 18.79 -18.13 -0.01
N LEU A 557 19.28 -17.93 1.22
CA LEU A 557 20.32 -18.78 1.78
C LEU A 557 19.85 -20.23 1.94
N GLU A 558 18.64 -20.47 2.43
CA GLU A 558 18.11 -21.83 2.61
C GLU A 558 17.84 -22.57 1.28
N GLU A 559 17.35 -21.87 0.26
CA GLU A 559 16.92 -22.49 -1.00
C GLU A 559 18.01 -22.53 -2.08
N ARG A 560 18.95 -21.57 -2.05
CA ARG A 560 19.90 -21.34 -3.16
C ARG A 560 21.37 -21.42 -2.75
N SER A 561 21.68 -21.57 -1.46
CA SER A 561 23.05 -21.81 -0.99
C SER A 561 23.26 -23.26 -0.55
N ALA A 562 24.51 -23.65 -0.29
CA ALA A 562 24.87 -24.94 0.29
C ALA A 562 24.81 -24.96 1.83
N MET A 563 24.31 -23.88 2.45
CA MET A 563 24.18 -23.76 3.90
C MET A 563 23.34 -24.89 4.48
N GLN A 564 23.88 -25.54 5.51
CA GLN A 564 23.16 -26.54 6.30
C GLN A 564 22.32 -25.87 7.37
N SER A 565 21.19 -26.48 7.72
CA SER A 565 20.30 -26.02 8.78
C SER A 565 20.01 -27.11 9.79
N ALA A 566 19.96 -26.74 11.06
CA ALA A 566 19.40 -27.56 12.11
C ALA A 566 17.89 -27.29 12.23
N ASP A 567 17.06 -28.32 12.07
CA ASP A 567 15.61 -28.19 12.10
C ASP A 567 15.01 -28.35 13.53
N LEU A 568 14.03 -27.50 13.83
CA LEU A 568 13.16 -27.52 15.02
C LEU A 568 11.69 -27.50 14.57
N LEU A 569 11.14 -28.66 14.26
CA LEU A 569 9.82 -28.85 13.67
C LEU A 569 8.70 -29.00 14.72
N GLN A 570 9.01 -29.30 15.99
CA GLN A 570 7.96 -29.45 17.01
C GLN A 570 7.50 -28.11 17.60
N ASN A 571 6.21 -27.78 17.44
CA ASN A 571 5.58 -26.64 18.11
C ASN A 571 5.15 -26.99 19.54
N ASN A 572 5.89 -26.47 20.54
CA ASN A 572 5.61 -26.70 21.96
C ASN A 572 4.71 -25.62 22.61
N ARG A 573 4.28 -24.60 21.87
CA ARG A 573 3.53 -23.45 22.41
C ARG A 573 2.04 -23.75 22.60
N GLN A 574 1.45 -24.58 21.73
CA GLN A 574 0.02 -24.93 21.74
C GLN A 574 -0.22 -26.18 22.59
N LYS A 575 -1.13 -26.13 23.57
CA LYS A 575 -1.44 -27.27 24.46
C LYS A 575 -2.45 -28.25 23.84
N SER A 576 -3.34 -27.79 22.97
CA SER A 576 -4.32 -28.63 22.27
C SER A 576 -3.69 -29.32 21.06
N HIS A 577 -3.85 -30.64 20.96
CA HIS A 577 -3.35 -31.43 19.82
C HIS A 577 -3.97 -30.98 18.49
N ALA A 578 -5.29 -30.80 18.46
CA ALA A 578 -6.01 -30.45 17.25
C ALA A 578 -5.66 -29.03 16.74
N TYR A 579 -5.47 -28.08 17.65
CA TYR A 579 -5.01 -26.73 17.26
C TYR A 579 -3.56 -26.77 16.73
N ARG A 580 -2.68 -27.58 17.34
CA ARG A 580 -1.30 -27.77 16.87
C ARG A 580 -1.29 -28.32 15.43
N GLU A 581 -2.08 -29.33 15.14
CA GLU A 581 -2.20 -29.89 13.78
C GLU A 581 -2.64 -28.86 12.74
N ALA A 582 -3.53 -27.93 13.10
CA ALA A 582 -3.93 -26.85 12.19
C ALA A 582 -2.74 -25.92 11.88
N ILE A 583 -2.02 -25.48 12.91
CA ILE A 583 -0.83 -24.62 12.75
C ILE A 583 0.29 -25.34 12.00
N ASP A 584 0.49 -26.63 12.22
CA ASP A 584 1.49 -27.43 11.50
C ASP A 584 1.15 -27.53 10.01
N ALA A 585 -0.13 -27.55 9.63
CA ALA A 585 -0.55 -27.51 8.22
C ALA A 585 -0.25 -26.15 7.57
N PHE A 586 -0.50 -25.04 8.28
CA PHE A 586 -0.07 -23.71 7.81
C PHE A 586 1.44 -23.62 7.70
N ALA A 587 2.16 -24.13 8.70
CA ALA A 587 3.61 -24.22 8.69
C ALA A 587 4.10 -25.08 7.52
N ALA A 588 3.37 -26.11 7.09
CA ALA A 588 3.73 -26.90 5.90
C ALA A 588 3.37 -26.23 4.57
N GLY A 589 2.80 -25.01 4.58
CA GLY A 589 2.33 -24.30 3.39
C GLY A 589 0.95 -24.79 2.88
N ASN A 590 0.29 -25.69 3.60
CA ASN A 590 -1.03 -26.20 3.22
C ASN A 590 -2.14 -25.43 3.94
N GLY A 591 -2.40 -24.21 3.47
CA GLY A 591 -3.40 -23.31 4.07
C GLY A 591 -4.83 -23.85 4.02
N ILE A 592 -5.19 -24.60 2.98
CA ILE A 592 -6.52 -25.21 2.87
C ILE A 592 -6.72 -26.23 4.00
N LEU A 593 -5.76 -27.14 4.18
CA LEU A 593 -5.81 -28.11 5.27
C LEU A 593 -5.80 -27.43 6.65
N GLY A 594 -4.99 -26.39 6.81
CA GLY A 594 -4.94 -25.59 8.04
C GLY A 594 -6.29 -24.97 8.39
N LEU A 595 -6.95 -24.33 7.41
CA LEU A 595 -8.28 -23.76 7.59
C LEU A 595 -9.32 -24.86 7.90
N SER A 596 -9.34 -25.96 7.15
CA SER A 596 -10.26 -27.07 7.44
C SER A 596 -10.10 -27.65 8.85
N ARG A 597 -8.87 -27.69 9.38
CA ARG A 597 -8.61 -28.13 10.75
C ARG A 597 -9.05 -27.11 11.80
N LEU A 598 -8.89 -25.82 11.54
CA LEU A 598 -9.44 -24.75 12.40
C LEU A 598 -10.98 -24.79 12.42
N ASP A 599 -11.59 -25.08 11.28
CA ASP A 599 -13.05 -25.18 11.14
C ASP A 599 -13.58 -26.38 11.94
N ALA A 600 -12.91 -27.53 11.84
CA ALA A 600 -13.27 -28.75 12.56
C ALA A 600 -13.24 -28.60 14.10
N ILE A 601 -12.44 -27.67 14.64
CA ILE A 601 -12.41 -27.35 16.07
C ILE A 601 -13.29 -26.15 16.45
N GLY A 602 -14.07 -25.62 15.50
CA GLY A 602 -14.98 -24.49 15.68
C GLY A 602 -14.27 -23.15 15.89
N ALA A 603 -13.04 -22.99 15.38
CA ALA A 603 -12.28 -21.75 15.51
C ALA A 603 -12.52 -20.74 14.37
N LEU A 604 -13.17 -21.17 13.27
CA LEU A 604 -13.55 -20.32 12.16
C LEU A 604 -15.02 -19.91 12.29
N HIS A 605 -15.27 -18.61 12.14
CA HIS A 605 -16.61 -18.03 12.15
C HIS A 605 -16.74 -17.11 10.94
N GLU A 606 -17.68 -17.45 10.04
CA GLU A 606 -18.06 -16.58 8.94
C GLU A 606 -19.21 -15.67 9.40
N GLU A 607 -18.91 -14.40 9.59
CA GLU A 607 -19.87 -13.39 10.03
C GLU A 607 -19.97 -12.26 8.99
N ASN A 608 -21.15 -11.64 8.90
CA ASN A 608 -21.39 -10.47 8.04
C ASN A 608 -20.85 -9.20 8.72
N ASP A 609 -21.51 -8.05 8.56
CA ASP A 609 -21.04 -6.76 9.07
C ASP A 609 -20.93 -6.68 10.62
N GLU A 610 -21.37 -7.70 11.36
CA GLU A 610 -21.30 -7.79 12.84
C GLU A 610 -20.00 -8.40 13.40
N ALA A 611 -19.09 -8.87 12.52
CA ALA A 611 -17.87 -9.57 12.93
C ALA A 611 -17.02 -8.82 13.97
N SER A 612 -16.98 -7.49 13.90
CA SER A 612 -16.22 -6.66 14.83
C SER A 612 -16.82 -6.60 16.24
N HIS A 613 -18.16 -6.69 16.36
CA HIS A 613 -18.86 -6.74 17.65
C HIS A 613 -18.65 -8.09 18.34
N SER A 614 -18.74 -9.19 17.59
CA SER A 614 -18.44 -10.55 18.09
C SER A 614 -17.00 -10.65 18.62
N LEU A 615 -16.05 -10.09 17.86
CA LEU A 615 -14.64 -9.98 18.28
C LEU A 615 -14.46 -9.14 19.55
N ALA A 616 -15.15 -8.00 19.66
CA ALA A 616 -15.11 -7.16 20.85
C ALA A 616 -15.63 -7.88 22.09
N ALA A 617 -16.73 -8.63 21.96
CA ALA A 617 -17.27 -9.45 23.03
C ALA A 617 -16.30 -10.58 23.45
N GLY A 618 -15.66 -11.25 22.49
CA GLY A 618 -14.63 -12.27 22.76
C GLY A 618 -13.41 -11.68 23.49
N TYR A 619 -12.93 -10.53 23.05
CA TYR A 619 -11.84 -9.81 23.71
C TYR A 619 -12.22 -9.42 25.14
N LEU A 620 -13.39 -8.84 25.35
CA LEU A 620 -13.90 -8.47 26.67
C LEU A 620 -14.00 -9.70 27.60
N SER A 621 -14.57 -10.81 27.12
CA SER A 621 -14.67 -12.08 27.86
C SER A 621 -13.30 -12.60 28.29
N SER A 622 -12.28 -12.42 27.46
CA SER A 622 -10.90 -12.82 27.79
C SER A 622 -10.32 -11.96 28.91
N VAL A 623 -10.45 -10.63 28.77
CA VAL A 623 -9.93 -9.67 29.76
C VAL A 623 -10.66 -9.78 31.09
N THR A 624 -11.98 -10.00 31.10
CA THR A 624 -12.76 -10.18 32.33
C THR A 624 -12.37 -11.45 33.09
N ARG A 625 -11.93 -12.50 32.38
CA ARG A 625 -11.36 -13.73 32.98
C ARG A 625 -9.89 -13.59 33.40
N GLY A 626 -9.31 -12.39 33.34
CA GLY A 626 -7.90 -12.15 33.67
C GLY A 626 -6.91 -12.77 32.67
N LYS A 627 -7.36 -13.10 31.46
CA LYS A 627 -6.52 -13.64 30.39
C LYS A 627 -6.00 -12.52 29.49
N SER A 628 -4.79 -12.70 28.99
CA SER A 628 -4.24 -11.82 27.96
C SER A 628 -4.90 -12.11 26.60
N ALA A 629 -5.26 -11.05 25.88
CA ALA A 629 -5.89 -11.15 24.57
C ALA A 629 -5.17 -10.26 23.55
N LEU A 630 -5.07 -10.75 22.32
CA LEU A 630 -4.48 -10.04 21.18
C LEU A 630 -5.41 -10.16 19.98
N ILE A 631 -5.74 -9.04 19.34
CA ILE A 631 -6.46 -9.05 18.07
C ILE A 631 -5.51 -8.69 16.94
N VAL A 632 -5.53 -9.45 15.86
CA VAL A 632 -4.68 -9.26 14.68
C VAL A 632 -5.55 -9.03 13.45
N SER A 633 -5.19 -8.03 12.65
CA SER A 633 -5.86 -7.73 11.38
C SER A 633 -4.86 -7.19 10.35
N PRO A 634 -5.05 -7.46 9.04
CA PRO A 634 -4.12 -7.08 7.98
C PRO A 634 -4.04 -5.57 7.72
N THR A 635 -5.08 -4.78 8.00
CA THR A 635 -5.11 -3.36 7.63
C THR A 635 -5.41 -2.43 8.80
N TRP A 636 -4.78 -1.25 8.80
CA TRP A 636 -5.06 -0.20 9.79
C TRP A 636 -6.53 0.18 9.85
N ARG A 637 -7.21 0.15 8.71
CA ARG A 637 -8.63 0.45 8.55
C ARG A 637 -9.53 -0.51 9.34
N GLU A 638 -9.23 -1.80 9.30
CA GLU A 638 -9.93 -2.81 10.09
C GLU A 638 -9.56 -2.73 11.57
N ILE A 639 -8.26 -2.59 11.87
CA ILE A 639 -7.74 -2.39 13.23
C ILE A 639 -8.49 -1.25 13.92
N GLN A 640 -8.71 -0.16 13.20
CA GLN A 640 -9.43 1.00 13.66
C GLN A 640 -10.89 0.68 14.01
N SER A 641 -11.65 0.07 13.10
CA SER A 641 -13.04 -0.36 13.34
C SER A 641 -13.15 -1.32 14.53
N ILE A 642 -12.31 -2.34 14.60
CA ILE A 642 -12.32 -3.32 15.70
C ILE A 642 -11.97 -2.64 17.03
N THR A 643 -11.02 -1.70 17.02
CA THR A 643 -10.62 -0.97 18.22
C THR A 643 -11.78 -0.14 18.78
N GLU A 644 -12.63 0.44 17.94
CA GLU A 644 -13.83 1.17 18.41
C GLU A 644 -14.77 0.26 19.17
N ASP A 645 -15.15 -0.88 18.57
CA ASP A 645 -16.10 -1.81 19.19
C ASP A 645 -15.53 -2.40 20.49
N VAL A 646 -14.23 -2.70 20.53
CA VAL A 646 -13.53 -3.13 21.75
C VAL A 646 -13.57 -2.04 22.81
N ARG A 647 -13.29 -0.77 22.46
CA ARG A 647 -13.35 0.35 23.41
C ARG A 647 -14.78 0.54 23.93
N GLY A 648 -15.79 0.48 23.06
CA GLY A 648 -17.20 0.56 23.43
C GLY A 648 -17.58 -0.51 24.46
N ALA A 649 -17.29 -1.77 24.16
CA ALA A 649 -17.55 -2.90 25.05
C ALA A 649 -16.83 -2.76 26.41
N LEU A 650 -15.57 -2.28 26.41
CA LEU A 650 -14.82 -2.05 27.65
C LEU A 650 -15.40 -0.91 28.49
N LYS A 651 -15.90 0.16 27.86
CA LYS A 651 -16.57 1.28 28.56
C LYS A 651 -17.89 0.83 29.17
N GLU A 652 -18.74 0.14 28.42
CA GLU A 652 -20.02 -0.38 28.91
C GLU A 652 -19.86 -1.25 30.17
N HIS A 653 -18.73 -1.98 30.27
CA HIS A 653 -18.42 -2.86 31.39
C HIS A 653 -17.47 -2.24 32.43
N ASN A 654 -17.26 -0.91 32.40
CA ASN A 654 -16.39 -0.17 33.33
C ASN A 654 -14.96 -0.70 33.44
N LYS A 655 -14.43 -1.28 32.34
CA LYS A 655 -13.03 -1.70 32.21
C LYS A 655 -12.14 -0.62 31.56
N LEU A 656 -12.77 0.39 30.98
CA LEU A 656 -12.14 1.59 30.44
C LEU A 656 -12.88 2.81 31.00
N GLY A 657 -12.17 3.91 31.24
CA GLY A 657 -12.77 5.17 31.69
C GLY A 657 -13.84 5.67 30.72
N GLN A 658 -14.91 6.27 31.24
CA GLN A 658 -16.03 6.74 30.42
C GLN A 658 -15.64 7.97 29.59
N GLU A 659 -14.84 8.86 30.18
CA GLU A 659 -14.40 10.10 29.55
C GLU A 659 -13.15 9.90 28.70
N ASP A 660 -13.23 10.39 27.45
CA ASP A 660 -12.08 10.46 26.55
C ASP A 660 -11.43 11.84 26.64
N THR A 661 -10.11 11.87 26.85
CA THR A 661 -9.30 13.06 26.61
C THR A 661 -8.67 12.95 25.22
N LEU A 662 -8.83 13.98 24.40
CA LEU A 662 -8.19 14.04 23.08
C LEU A 662 -6.71 14.43 23.24
N VAL A 663 -5.83 13.45 23.06
CA VAL A 663 -4.38 13.64 23.12
C VAL A 663 -3.84 13.75 21.69
N GLU A 664 -2.89 14.66 21.44
CA GLU A 664 -2.22 14.70 20.13
C GLU A 664 -1.51 13.37 19.88
N ASN A 665 -1.49 12.90 18.63
CA ASN A 665 -0.68 11.77 18.24
C ASN A 665 -0.08 11.99 16.86
N HIS A 666 1.07 11.37 16.60
CA HIS A 666 1.80 11.47 15.35
C HIS A 666 1.90 10.08 14.71
N THR A 667 1.39 9.95 13.50
CA THR A 667 1.39 8.69 12.74
C THR A 667 2.37 8.79 11.59
N SER A 668 3.29 7.82 11.47
CA SER A 668 4.24 7.78 10.36
C SER A 668 3.52 7.58 9.02
N LEU A 669 3.89 8.39 8.04
CA LEU A 669 3.47 8.20 6.64
C LEU A 669 4.27 7.10 5.94
N ASN A 670 5.29 6.52 6.60
CA ASN A 670 6.17 5.49 6.07
C ASN A 670 6.75 5.86 4.70
N TRP A 671 7.20 7.11 4.54
CA TRP A 671 7.81 7.56 3.30
C TRP A 671 9.16 6.90 3.07
N THR A 672 9.39 6.50 1.82
CA THR A 672 10.71 6.08 1.34
C THR A 672 11.70 7.24 1.34
N ARG A 673 13.00 6.96 1.20
CA ARG A 673 14.01 8.01 1.07
C ARG A 673 13.78 8.88 -0.16
N ALA A 674 13.38 8.29 -1.29
CA ALA A 674 13.03 9.03 -2.50
C ALA A 674 11.91 10.05 -2.24
N GLN A 675 10.84 9.62 -1.56
CA GLN A 675 9.73 10.51 -1.20
C GLN A 675 10.16 11.63 -0.24
N LYS A 676 10.99 11.33 0.77
CA LYS A 676 11.53 12.35 1.69
C LYS A 676 12.47 13.35 1.02
N ARG A 677 13.16 12.95 -0.06
CA ARG A 677 14.04 13.85 -0.82
C ARG A 677 13.27 14.75 -1.79
N ASP A 678 12.07 14.37 -2.20
CA ASP A 678 11.23 15.22 -3.02
C ASP A 678 10.43 16.20 -2.15
N LEU A 679 10.92 17.44 -2.08
CA LEU A 679 10.33 18.49 -1.25
C LEU A 679 8.89 18.86 -1.67
N ARG A 680 8.47 18.53 -2.90
CA ARG A 680 7.10 18.76 -3.39
C ARG A 680 6.07 17.89 -2.67
N ASN A 681 6.50 16.81 -2.01
CA ASN A 681 5.60 15.95 -1.23
C ASN A 681 5.17 16.59 0.09
N TYR A 682 5.92 17.57 0.59
CA TYR A 682 5.67 18.15 1.91
C TYR A 682 4.55 19.18 1.84
N ARG A 683 3.70 19.18 2.87
CA ARG A 683 2.66 20.19 3.09
C ARG A 683 2.79 20.78 4.48
N ARG A 684 2.30 22.02 4.63
CA ARG A 684 2.20 22.69 5.92
C ARG A 684 1.46 21.80 6.93
N GLY A 685 1.99 21.72 8.14
CA GLY A 685 1.38 20.97 9.25
C GLY A 685 1.94 19.57 9.48
N LEU A 686 2.65 18.98 8.49
CA LEU A 686 3.37 17.71 8.70
C LEU A 686 4.43 17.85 9.81
N VAL A 687 4.74 16.76 10.49
CA VAL A 687 5.70 16.70 11.59
C VAL A 687 6.90 15.85 11.19
N LEU A 688 8.11 16.29 11.51
CA LEU A 688 9.38 15.63 11.21
C LEU A 688 9.95 15.08 12.51
N GLY A 689 9.92 13.76 12.69
CA GLY A 689 10.47 13.10 13.88
C GLY A 689 11.92 12.68 13.65
N PHE A 690 12.88 13.36 14.29
CA PHE A 690 14.30 13.11 14.09
C PHE A 690 14.77 11.88 14.88
N HIS A 691 15.30 10.89 14.16
CA HIS A 691 15.89 9.69 14.75
C HIS A 691 17.42 9.71 14.72
N ARG A 692 18.02 10.67 14.01
CA ARG A 692 19.45 11.01 14.04
C ARG A 692 19.62 12.50 14.32
N SER A 693 20.66 12.84 15.08
CA SER A 693 21.01 14.24 15.34
C SER A 693 21.58 14.90 14.07
N THR A 694 21.37 16.21 13.95
CA THR A 694 22.04 17.09 12.99
C THR A 694 22.76 18.21 13.77
N ALA A 695 23.44 19.12 13.07
CA ALA A 695 24.09 20.25 13.71
C ALA A 695 23.13 21.12 14.55
N GLU A 696 21.87 21.24 14.12
CA GLU A 696 20.88 22.14 14.73
C GLU A 696 19.76 21.39 15.48
N ILE A 697 19.65 20.07 15.34
CA ILE A 697 18.49 19.30 15.83
C ILE A 697 18.97 18.02 16.52
N ALA A 698 18.57 17.81 17.78
CA ALA A 698 18.91 16.60 18.50
C ALA A 698 18.03 15.41 18.10
N ARG A 699 18.58 14.20 18.28
CA ARG A 699 17.82 12.95 18.16
C ARG A 699 16.63 12.95 19.14
N GLY A 700 15.45 12.67 18.63
CA GLY A 700 14.19 12.63 19.38
C GLY A 700 13.34 13.89 19.24
N GLU A 701 13.88 14.98 18.68
CA GLU A 701 13.12 16.21 18.43
C GLU A 701 12.09 16.04 17.31
N CYS A 702 10.96 16.73 17.45
CA CYS A 702 9.91 16.84 16.43
C CYS A 702 9.79 18.29 15.95
N LEU A 703 9.78 18.49 14.63
CA LEU A 703 9.59 19.82 14.01
C LEU A 703 8.34 19.83 13.14
N ARG A 704 7.60 20.95 13.10
CA ARG A 704 6.41 21.10 12.25
C ARG A 704 6.73 21.90 10.99
N VAL A 705 6.39 21.36 9.81
CA VAL A 705 6.59 22.03 8.53
C VAL A 705 5.69 23.26 8.43
N LEU A 706 6.29 24.42 8.19
CA LEU A 706 5.59 25.69 7.98
C LEU A 706 5.41 25.97 6.48
N GLU A 707 6.52 25.89 5.75
CA GLU A 707 6.61 26.29 4.34
C GLU A 707 7.59 25.39 3.60
N THR A 708 7.35 25.24 2.30
CA THR A 708 8.12 24.38 1.41
C THR A 708 8.41 25.14 0.13
N ALA A 709 9.69 25.14 -0.28
CA ALA A 709 10.15 25.63 -1.57
C ALA A 709 10.94 24.52 -2.28
N ASP A 710 11.30 24.74 -3.55
CA ASP A 710 11.91 23.70 -4.41
C ASP A 710 13.21 23.09 -3.85
N GLN A 711 13.98 23.91 -3.11
CA GLN A 711 15.32 23.57 -2.63
C GLN A 711 15.41 23.41 -1.10
N ALA A 712 14.43 23.93 -0.36
CA ALA A 712 14.42 23.86 1.11
C ALA A 712 13.00 23.96 1.67
N MET A 713 12.82 23.44 2.88
CA MET A 713 11.62 23.64 3.69
C MET A 713 11.98 24.32 5.01
N ILE A 714 11.05 25.11 5.54
CA ILE A 714 11.15 25.73 6.86
C ILE A 714 10.29 24.94 7.82
N ALA A 715 10.90 24.47 8.92
CA ALA A 715 10.22 23.74 9.96
C ALA A 715 10.44 24.39 11.33
N LYS A 716 9.43 24.32 12.20
CA LYS A 716 9.41 24.98 13.50
C LYS A 716 9.56 23.95 14.63
N LYS A 717 10.48 24.20 15.55
CA LYS A 717 10.67 23.45 16.79
C LYS A 717 9.58 23.76 17.82
N ALA A 718 9.50 22.94 18.87
CA ALA A 718 8.58 23.16 19.99
C ALA A 718 8.83 24.50 20.73
N ASP A 719 10.09 24.93 20.82
CA ASP A 719 10.50 26.20 21.47
C ASP A 719 10.20 27.46 20.63
N GLY A 720 9.72 27.28 19.40
CA GLY A 720 9.40 28.38 18.49
C GLY A 720 10.45 28.63 17.40
N THR A 721 11.66 28.09 17.55
CA THR A 721 12.78 28.29 16.62
C THR A 721 12.47 27.70 15.25
N GLN A 722 12.79 28.45 14.19
CA GLN A 722 12.65 27.98 12.81
C GLN A 722 13.99 27.47 12.29
N VAL A 723 13.96 26.32 11.61
CA VAL A 723 15.13 25.67 11.03
C VAL A 723 14.89 25.44 9.55
N LYS A 724 15.91 25.73 8.74
CA LYS A 724 15.92 25.45 7.31
C LYS A 724 16.43 24.03 7.05
N LEU A 725 15.61 23.21 6.41
CA LEU A 725 15.93 21.84 6.07
C LEU A 725 16.02 21.66 4.55
N THR A 726 16.97 20.85 4.11
CA THR A 726 17.18 20.51 2.70
C THR A 726 17.05 19.01 2.49
N ARG A 727 17.14 18.57 1.23
CA ARG A 727 17.11 17.15 0.87
C ARG A 727 18.23 16.33 1.54
N LYS A 728 19.32 16.97 1.97
CA LYS A 728 20.47 16.32 2.66
C LYS A 728 20.07 15.72 4.01
N GLN A 729 19.08 16.29 4.69
CA GLN A 729 18.63 15.83 6.00
C GLN A 729 17.56 14.73 5.92
N ALA A 730 17.13 14.31 4.72
CA ALA A 730 16.03 13.36 4.54
C ALA A 730 16.24 12.00 5.25
N ASP A 731 17.50 11.60 5.48
CA ASP A 731 17.86 10.35 6.17
C ASP A 731 17.91 10.50 7.70
N CYS A 732 17.66 11.69 8.25
CA CYS A 732 17.74 11.96 9.69
C CYS A 732 16.38 11.91 10.40
N PHE A 733 15.28 11.98 9.65
CA PHE A 733 13.93 12.05 10.20
C PHE A 733 12.94 11.11 9.49
N ASP A 734 11.83 10.84 10.18
CA ASP A 734 10.61 10.28 9.62
C ASP A 734 9.57 11.39 9.42
N VAL A 735 8.65 11.19 8.48
CA VAL A 735 7.57 12.14 8.19
C VAL A 735 6.27 11.62 8.78
N LEU A 736 5.70 12.42 9.66
CA LEU A 736 4.56 12.07 10.50
C LEU A 736 3.38 13.01 10.18
N GLU A 737 2.19 12.46 10.26
CA GLU A 737 0.94 13.21 10.26
C GLU A 737 0.44 13.40 11.70
N SER A 738 0.09 14.64 12.04
CA SER A 738 -0.46 15.00 13.34
C SER A 738 -1.97 14.77 13.35
N GLY A 739 -2.44 14.05 14.36
CA GLY A 739 -3.85 13.76 14.61
C GLY A 739 -4.19 13.92 16.08
N LYS A 740 -5.41 13.53 16.44
CA LYS A 740 -5.88 13.44 17.83
C LYS A 740 -6.35 12.02 18.09
N LEU A 741 -5.90 11.45 19.20
CA LEU A 741 -6.29 10.13 19.67
C LEU A 741 -7.15 10.29 20.94
N PRO A 742 -8.36 9.74 20.98
CA PRO A 742 -9.11 9.65 22.23
C PRO A 742 -8.43 8.65 23.16
N VAL A 743 -8.09 9.11 24.36
CA VAL A 743 -7.43 8.32 25.41
C VAL A 743 -8.25 8.43 26.69
N ALA A 744 -8.63 7.28 27.24
CA ALA A 744 -9.27 7.17 28.56
C ALA A 744 -8.33 6.61 29.63
N THR A 745 -8.73 6.69 30.89
CA THR A 745 -8.08 5.93 31.97
C THR A 745 -8.25 4.42 31.72
N GLY A 746 -7.18 3.64 31.83
CA GLY A 746 -7.13 2.21 31.47
C GLY A 746 -6.85 1.95 29.99
N GLU A 747 -6.60 2.99 29.17
CA GLU A 747 -6.38 2.83 27.74
C GLU A 747 -5.11 2.04 27.44
N LYS A 748 -5.21 1.04 26.56
CA LYS A 748 -4.03 0.36 26.02
C LYS A 748 -3.49 1.12 24.82
N LEU A 749 -2.23 1.53 24.89
CA LEU A 749 -1.52 2.20 23.81
C LEU A 749 -0.38 1.34 23.27
N LEU A 750 -0.27 1.26 21.95
CA LEU A 750 0.87 0.71 21.24
C LEU A 750 1.86 1.82 20.92
N LEU A 751 3.08 1.73 21.46
CA LEU A 751 4.16 2.67 21.16
C LEU A 751 4.67 2.45 19.74
N LYS A 752 4.83 3.54 18.98
CA LYS A 752 5.29 3.56 17.57
C LYS A 752 6.64 4.24 17.39
N GLY A 753 7.30 4.61 18.48
CA GLY A 753 8.62 5.23 18.52
C GLY A 753 9.43 4.78 19.74
N ASN A 754 10.70 5.21 19.80
CA ASN A 754 11.59 4.91 20.92
C ASN A 754 11.97 6.20 21.66
N LEU A 755 11.90 6.19 22.98
CA LEU A 755 12.46 7.22 23.86
C LEU A 755 13.18 6.56 25.03
N LYS A 756 14.51 6.42 24.90
CA LYS A 756 15.33 5.64 25.85
C LYS A 756 15.30 6.21 27.26
N THR A 757 15.30 7.54 27.41
CA THR A 757 15.28 8.23 28.72
C THR A 757 14.06 7.88 29.56
N HIS A 758 12.96 7.51 28.92
CA HIS A 758 11.69 7.14 29.57
C HIS A 758 11.36 5.64 29.45
N GLY A 759 12.28 4.83 28.90
CA GLY A 759 12.07 3.40 28.68
C GLY A 759 10.89 3.08 27.74
N LEU A 760 10.56 3.99 26.82
CA LEU A 760 9.52 3.81 25.80
C LEU A 760 10.13 3.15 24.57
N ILE A 761 9.54 2.04 24.12
CA ILE A 761 10.10 1.19 23.08
C ILE A 761 9.03 0.85 22.05
N ASN A 762 9.35 1.06 20.78
CA ASN A 762 8.49 0.79 19.64
C ASN A 762 8.02 -0.67 19.67
N GLY A 763 6.73 -0.88 19.46
CA GLY A 763 6.08 -2.18 19.50
C GLY A 763 5.59 -2.58 20.89
N LYS A 764 6.03 -1.97 22.00
CA LYS A 764 5.49 -2.34 23.32
C LYS A 764 4.09 -1.74 23.53
N CYS A 765 3.18 -2.54 24.09
CA CYS A 765 1.91 -2.04 24.60
C CYS A 765 2.09 -1.56 26.04
N VAL A 766 1.47 -0.42 26.36
CA VAL A 766 1.42 0.17 27.69
C VAL A 766 -0.01 0.51 28.05
N GLU A 767 -0.29 0.65 29.34
CA GLU A 767 -1.64 0.97 29.85
C GLU A 767 -1.60 2.31 30.58
N VAL A 768 -2.55 3.18 30.27
CA VAL A 768 -2.66 4.52 30.84
C VAL A 768 -3.38 4.45 32.18
N ARG A 769 -2.73 4.96 33.24
CA ARG A 769 -3.30 5.09 34.58
C ARG A 769 -3.99 6.43 34.78
N ALA A 770 -3.39 7.52 34.30
CA ALA A 770 -3.95 8.86 34.43
C ALA A 770 -3.40 9.79 33.33
N ILE A 771 -4.15 10.85 33.03
CA ILE A 771 -3.79 11.89 32.08
C ILE A 771 -3.64 13.19 32.86
N ARG A 772 -2.45 13.78 32.84
CA ARG A 772 -2.16 15.03 33.56
C ARG A 772 -2.55 16.24 32.72
N ALA A 773 -2.78 17.37 33.39
CA ALA A 773 -3.16 18.63 32.74
C ALA A 773 -2.08 19.18 31.78
N ASP A 774 -0.81 18.84 32.00
CA ASP A 774 0.32 19.19 31.12
C ASP A 774 0.43 18.29 29.87
N GLY A 775 -0.46 17.29 29.73
CA GLY A 775 -0.46 16.32 28.64
C GLY A 775 0.47 15.11 28.86
N THR A 776 1.05 14.95 30.04
CA THR A 776 1.81 13.75 30.43
C THR A 776 0.84 12.59 30.69
N LEU A 777 1.17 11.39 30.19
CA LEU A 777 0.40 10.17 30.47
C LEU A 777 1.14 9.33 31.51
N ASP A 778 0.53 9.12 32.66
CA ASP A 778 1.03 8.21 33.68
C ASP A 778 0.68 6.77 33.28
N LEU A 779 1.67 5.88 33.25
CA LEU A 779 1.48 4.48 32.87
C LEU A 779 1.36 3.57 34.09
N VAL A 780 0.63 2.47 33.91
CA VAL A 780 0.66 1.34 34.84
C VAL A 780 2.11 0.80 34.90
N GLY A 781 2.65 0.67 36.12
CA GLY A 781 4.05 0.32 36.36
C GLY A 781 5.01 1.50 36.53
N GLY A 782 4.49 2.72 36.70
CA GLY A 782 5.27 3.88 37.21
C GLY A 782 6.07 4.67 36.16
N ARG A 783 6.07 4.24 34.90
CA ARG A 783 6.65 5.00 33.77
C ARG A 783 5.70 6.10 33.31
N THR A 784 6.21 7.06 32.53
CA THR A 784 5.41 8.15 31.95
C THR A 784 5.65 8.29 30.45
N ILE A 785 4.63 8.75 29.72
CA ILE A 785 4.78 9.28 28.36
C ILE A 785 4.78 10.80 28.46
N PRO A 786 5.91 11.47 28.18
CA PRO A 786 6.01 12.90 28.34
C PRO A 786 5.32 13.65 27.17
N PRO A 787 5.04 14.96 27.31
CA PRO A 787 4.26 15.71 26.33
C PRO A 787 4.85 15.78 24.90
N GLU A 788 6.16 15.67 24.79
CA GLU A 788 6.90 15.66 23.53
C GLU A 788 6.81 14.32 22.79
N PHE A 789 6.52 13.22 23.49
CA PHE A 789 6.40 11.91 22.88
C PHE A 789 4.96 11.65 22.45
N ARG A 790 4.72 11.70 21.14
CA ARG A 790 3.37 11.58 20.54
C ARG A 790 3.24 10.45 19.53
N THR A 791 4.25 9.61 19.39
CA THR A 791 4.27 8.49 18.43
C THR A 791 3.67 7.22 19.06
N PHE A 792 2.35 7.18 19.20
CA PHE A 792 1.60 6.02 19.69
C PHE A 792 0.20 5.95 19.07
N THR A 793 -0.43 4.79 19.19
CA THR A 793 -1.81 4.50 18.75
C THR A 793 -2.48 3.55 19.75
N HIS A 794 -3.74 3.19 19.55
CA HIS A 794 -4.41 2.19 20.39
C HIS A 794 -3.75 0.80 20.26
N GLY A 795 -3.76 0.03 21.35
CA GLY A 795 -3.04 -1.24 21.47
C GLY A 795 -3.92 -2.49 21.55
N TYR A 796 -5.21 -2.40 21.21
CA TYR A 796 -6.16 -3.52 21.27
C TYR A 796 -6.07 -4.46 20.07
N CYS A 797 -5.87 -3.88 18.88
CA CYS A 797 -5.73 -4.60 17.63
C CYS A 797 -4.47 -4.12 16.91
N VAL A 798 -3.73 -5.04 16.30
CA VAL A 798 -2.43 -4.76 15.65
C VAL A 798 -2.30 -5.49 14.32
N THR A 799 -1.33 -5.07 13.49
CA THR A 799 -0.98 -5.83 12.28
C THR A 799 -0.23 -7.10 12.63
N SER A 800 -0.26 -8.12 11.76
CA SER A 800 0.53 -9.35 11.93
C SER A 800 2.03 -9.06 12.12
N MET A 801 2.57 -8.08 11.38
CA MET A 801 3.96 -7.64 11.56
C MET A 801 4.26 -7.10 12.96
N ALA A 802 3.31 -6.41 13.58
CA ALA A 802 3.46 -5.91 14.95
C ALA A 802 3.21 -7.01 15.99
N ALA A 803 2.43 -8.04 15.66
CA ALA A 803 2.14 -9.21 16.49
C ALA A 803 3.26 -10.26 16.49
N GLN A 804 4.11 -10.30 15.46
CA GLN A 804 5.17 -11.29 15.33
C GLN A 804 6.05 -11.36 16.60
N GLY A 805 6.29 -12.59 17.07
CA GLY A 805 7.07 -12.85 18.28
C GLY A 805 6.30 -12.65 19.59
N ARG A 806 5.06 -12.15 19.58
CA ARG A 806 4.24 -12.02 20.79
C ARG A 806 3.54 -13.32 21.17
N THR A 807 3.09 -13.37 22.42
CA THR A 807 2.29 -14.46 22.99
C THR A 807 1.14 -13.87 23.79
N ALA A 808 -0.05 -14.43 23.64
CA ALA A 808 -1.23 -14.13 24.44
C ALA A 808 -1.97 -15.45 24.76
N ASP A 809 -2.78 -15.46 25.81
CA ASP A 809 -3.62 -16.61 26.16
C ASP A 809 -4.67 -16.86 25.08
N HIS A 810 -5.31 -15.79 24.59
CA HIS A 810 -6.27 -15.83 23.49
C HIS A 810 -5.82 -14.91 22.34
N VAL A 811 -5.89 -15.40 21.11
CA VAL A 811 -5.60 -14.63 19.89
C VAL A 811 -6.83 -14.66 19.00
N TYR A 812 -7.25 -13.50 18.55
CA TYR A 812 -8.35 -13.31 17.62
C TYR A 812 -7.80 -12.76 16.30
N VAL A 813 -8.19 -13.36 15.17
CA VAL A 813 -7.76 -12.92 13.84
C VAL A 813 -8.99 -12.47 13.06
N SER A 814 -8.93 -11.28 12.48
CA SER A 814 -9.99 -10.74 11.63
C SER A 814 -9.44 -10.47 10.23
N VAL A 815 -10.10 -11.00 9.21
CA VAL A 815 -9.77 -10.77 7.80
C VAL A 815 -11.06 -10.52 7.03
N ARG A 816 -11.30 -9.30 6.56
CA ARG A 816 -12.48 -9.01 5.73
C ARG A 816 -12.17 -9.24 4.25
N ALA A 817 -13.22 -9.48 3.47
CA ALA A 817 -13.13 -9.66 2.02
C ALA A 817 -12.42 -8.50 1.30
N ASP A 818 -12.56 -7.28 1.81
CA ASP A 818 -11.96 -6.08 1.23
C ASP A 818 -10.54 -5.78 1.70
N SER A 819 -9.99 -6.60 2.59
CA SER A 819 -8.58 -6.58 3.00
C SER A 819 -7.84 -7.84 2.55
N LEU A 820 -8.47 -8.74 1.78
CA LEU A 820 -7.82 -9.92 1.21
C LEU A 820 -6.59 -9.58 0.37
N ALA A 821 -6.58 -8.44 -0.33
CA ALA A 821 -5.41 -7.99 -1.08
C ALA A 821 -4.19 -7.66 -0.17
N ALA A 822 -4.44 -7.40 1.11
CA ALA A 822 -3.43 -7.13 2.13
C ALA A 822 -3.18 -8.33 3.05
N ALA A 823 -3.81 -9.48 2.77
CA ALA A 823 -3.66 -10.74 3.49
C ALA A 823 -2.99 -11.80 2.60
N ASN A 824 -2.09 -12.60 3.18
CA ASN A 824 -1.48 -13.74 2.51
C ASN A 824 -1.23 -14.87 3.51
N LEU A 825 -0.86 -16.05 3.00
CA LEU A 825 -0.70 -17.26 3.81
C LEU A 825 0.37 -17.09 4.91
N ASN A 826 1.47 -16.40 4.63
CA ASN A 826 2.52 -16.12 5.62
C ASN A 826 2.00 -15.17 6.71
N GLN A 827 1.21 -14.15 6.35
CA GLN A 827 0.61 -13.22 7.31
C GLN A 827 -0.47 -13.87 8.16
N PHE A 828 -1.16 -14.89 7.67
CA PHE A 828 -2.13 -15.66 8.44
C PHE A 828 -1.44 -16.68 9.38
N TYR A 829 -0.30 -17.20 8.96
CA TYR A 829 0.51 -18.10 9.78
C TYR A 829 1.13 -17.42 11.01
N VAL A 830 1.57 -16.16 10.85
CA VAL A 830 2.11 -15.31 11.93
C VAL A 830 1.01 -14.87 12.88
#